data_AF-A0A7K0NZ27-F1
#
_entry.id   AF-A0A7K0NZ27-F1
#
_cell.length_a   1.000
_cell.length_b   1.000
_cell.length_c   1.000
_cell.angle_alpha   90.00
_cell.angle_beta   90.00
_cell.angle_gamma   90.00
#
_symmetry.space_group_name_H-M   'P 1'
#
loop_
_entity.id
_entity.type
_entity.pdbx_description
1 polymer ?
#
loop_
_entity_poly.entity_id
_entity_poly.type
_entity_poly.pdbx_seq_one_letter_code
_entity_poly.pdbx_strand_id
1 'polypeptide(L)'
;MRIRVHRSTALTACTALAAGLLGPVAPAVVGMATASASPLPAIESVGPIPTVGGGSGTIWPTLPAGLAQMPRGGVVSPESPYLSVPSLRSTAEIPVRVVDVSRQLEVWSGPLVAGWTRIGATLITAREYRVEVQRATGDWMSVGGFSVAPRGAGAGPSISAGGMMVAAVSGQVTTSWESEKAIGPAGGASVALSWASNSATAVPGLPTGWQLAASPGQWARLTESTADETAVLRPGTPVAVRAAGSTSAAVSLAYPRRANLQVSRWVAQRRIGNGPWVTVPVTGLRRTATGITGRVNAPRGGGGVALRFGAVAEETTVWGPASAVVAGGSVVPFPLSQSPVALAGAGVRSLITPGDLPASVRLTGWDSSQLTFTRNALGVYEQTGGAVSGYANSITWIGNETWEFTDSDGGTTRFVNGRAARFTAKGARAAQYTFDAAGRLVSLANEIDRVISLRYAGSDTCASAGWTEYGFVAPPTGMLCGLDYPDGSSTEIGYVTAGSSAQIALIKDPGEVGSSYGWDALGRLSATRSPLATSAAAADVTAADVVTRLHYDGTGRVAEVVDAPATPGGPTARHTFDYPSISEDDLRDWDASPTAANAVTARGTTDAGDSYVPMSTVYQLDPVTWRVLSSTDPAGLTVSASTGPTLRSTTDKAGRVTTYGYDDL
;
A
#
# COMPACT_ATOMS: atom_id res chain seq x y z
N MET A 1 12.41 -5.99 38.94
CA MET A 1 12.91 -4.67 39.36
C MET A 1 11.84 -4.03 40.25
N ARG A 2 12.11 -3.86 41.56
CA ARG A 2 11.14 -3.34 42.54
C ARG A 2 11.35 -1.83 42.69
N ILE A 3 10.33 -1.03 42.39
CA ILE A 3 10.34 0.43 42.61
C ILE A 3 9.68 0.72 43.96
N ARG A 4 10.44 1.38 44.84
CA ARG A 4 10.03 1.84 46.16
C ARG A 4 9.60 3.30 46.01
N VAL A 5 8.34 3.61 46.29
CA VAL A 5 7.81 4.98 46.29
C VAL A 5 8.03 5.60 47.67
N HIS A 6 8.81 6.67 47.76
CA HIS A 6 8.89 7.50 48.97
C HIS A 6 7.82 8.60 48.90
N ARG A 7 6.90 8.59 49.87
CA ARG A 7 6.04 9.72 50.21
C ARG A 7 6.85 10.72 51.05
N SER A 8 6.76 12.00 50.70
CA SER A 8 7.16 13.11 51.55
C SER A 8 5.91 13.86 52.00
N THR A 9 5.76 13.99 53.32
CA THR A 9 4.70 14.73 54.01
C THR A 9 5.26 16.04 54.56
N ALA A 10 4.47 17.10 54.35
CA ALA A 10 4.22 18.24 55.23
C ALA A 10 5.36 19.22 55.61
N LEU A 11 5.11 20.49 55.30
CA LEU A 11 5.34 21.57 56.26
C LEU A 11 4.19 22.58 56.18
N THR A 12 3.58 22.81 57.34
CA THR A 12 2.50 23.76 57.62
C THR A 12 3.04 24.77 58.64
N ALA A 13 2.69 26.05 58.47
CA ALA A 13 2.57 27.16 59.45
C ALA A 13 3.05 28.48 58.79
N CYS A 14 2.47 29.67 58.97
CA CYS A 14 1.27 30.15 59.68
C CYS A 14 1.04 31.65 59.28
N THR A 15 -0.24 32.07 59.19
CA THR A 15 -0.87 33.40 59.51
C THR A 15 -0.15 34.74 59.22
N ALA A 16 -0.80 35.79 58.68
CA ALA A 16 -1.95 36.49 59.27
C ALA A 16 -2.58 37.60 58.38
N LEU A 17 -3.91 37.79 58.56
CA LEU A 17 -4.70 39.04 58.62
C LEU A 17 -4.72 40.05 57.45
N ALA A 18 -5.89 40.13 56.77
CA ALA A 18 -6.65 41.37 56.62
C ALA A 18 -8.11 41.06 56.26
N ALA A 19 -9.02 41.29 57.19
CA ALA A 19 -10.47 41.26 56.99
C ALA A 19 -11.01 42.66 57.32
N GLY A 20 -11.87 43.20 56.46
CA GLY A 20 -12.70 44.37 56.77
C GLY A 20 -13.25 45.07 55.54
N LEU A 21 -14.59 45.16 55.49
CA LEU A 21 -15.45 46.02 54.65
C LEU A 21 -16.12 45.38 53.43
N LEU A 22 -17.14 44.53 53.64
CA LEU A 22 -18.35 44.52 52.80
C LEU A 22 -19.56 44.10 53.66
N GLY A 23 -20.61 44.92 53.65
CA GLY A 23 -21.88 44.67 54.35
C GLY A 23 -22.78 43.64 53.64
N PRO A 24 -23.90 43.24 54.25
CA PRO A 24 -24.78 42.21 53.71
C PRO A 24 -25.50 42.70 52.43
N VAL A 25 -25.23 42.06 51.30
CA VAL A 25 -25.97 42.25 50.04
C VAL A 25 -27.14 41.26 50.02
N ALA A 26 -28.36 41.75 49.80
CA ALA A 26 -29.57 40.94 49.68
C ALA A 26 -29.47 39.97 48.47
N PRO A 27 -30.06 38.76 48.55
CA PRO A 27 -30.02 37.80 47.45
C PRO A 27 -30.79 38.36 46.23
N ALA A 28 -30.05 38.61 45.15
CA ALA A 28 -30.64 38.94 43.87
C ALA A 28 -31.35 37.71 43.28
N VAL A 29 -32.65 37.87 42.98
CA VAL A 29 -33.43 36.90 42.22
C VAL A 29 -32.88 36.90 40.78
N VAL A 30 -32.16 35.83 40.43
CA VAL A 30 -31.73 35.59 39.05
C VAL A 30 -32.95 35.10 38.27
N GLY A 31 -33.56 36.00 37.51
CA GLY A 31 -34.55 35.63 36.51
C GLY A 31 -33.87 34.78 35.43
N MET A 32 -34.34 33.54 35.23
CA MET A 32 -33.96 32.73 34.09
C MET A 32 -34.46 33.43 32.81
N ALA A 33 -33.57 34.19 32.17
CA ALA A 33 -33.81 34.68 30.83
C ALA A 33 -33.77 33.47 29.87
N THR A 34 -34.90 33.15 29.25
CA THR A 34 -34.95 32.29 28.07
C THR A 34 -34.24 33.04 26.94
N ALA A 35 -32.94 32.79 26.76
CA ALA A 35 -32.22 33.26 25.59
C ALA A 35 -32.84 32.59 24.36
N SER A 36 -33.60 33.36 23.58
CA SER A 36 -33.87 33.01 22.19
C SER A 36 -32.52 33.02 21.48
N ALA A 37 -31.91 31.86 21.30
CA ALA A 37 -30.74 31.74 20.46
C ALA A 37 -31.17 32.16 19.06
N SER A 38 -30.86 33.40 18.66
CA SER A 38 -30.76 33.70 17.24
C SER A 38 -29.87 32.63 16.64
N PRO A 39 -30.30 31.92 15.57
CA PRO A 39 -29.44 30.95 14.92
C PRO A 39 -28.13 31.67 14.62
N LEU A 40 -27.03 31.15 15.17
CA LEU A 40 -25.71 31.67 14.83
C LEU A 40 -25.63 31.71 13.30
N PRO A 41 -25.06 32.77 12.71
CA PRO A 41 -24.80 32.76 11.28
C PRO A 41 -24.05 31.47 10.93
N ALA A 42 -24.58 30.74 9.94
CA ALA A 42 -24.03 29.46 9.53
C ALA A 42 -22.58 29.65 9.08
N ILE A 43 -21.66 28.74 9.42
CA ILE A 43 -20.22 28.92 9.17
C ILE A 43 -19.88 29.13 7.69
N GLU A 44 -20.77 28.72 6.79
CA GLU A 44 -20.68 28.97 5.35
C GLU A 44 -20.71 30.46 5.02
N SER A 45 -21.38 31.29 5.82
CA SER A 45 -21.45 32.75 5.59
C SER A 45 -20.11 33.46 5.72
N VAL A 46 -19.12 32.81 6.34
CA VAL A 46 -17.74 33.30 6.39
C VAL A 46 -17.10 33.25 4.99
N GLY A 47 -17.61 32.40 4.10
CA GLY A 47 -17.05 32.13 2.79
C GLY A 47 -15.72 31.37 2.84
N PRO A 48 -15.16 31.01 1.68
CA PRO A 48 -13.85 30.38 1.62
C PRO A 48 -12.74 31.36 2.02
N ILE A 49 -11.61 30.82 2.48
CA ILE A 49 -10.40 31.65 2.65
C ILE A 49 -10.00 32.18 1.26
N PRO A 50 -9.88 33.51 1.07
CA PRO A 50 -9.59 34.09 -0.23
C PRO A 50 -8.33 33.50 -0.86
N THR A 51 -8.38 33.20 -2.15
CA THR A 51 -7.22 32.78 -2.91
C THR A 51 -6.18 33.89 -2.92
N VAL A 52 -5.01 33.63 -2.35
CA VAL A 52 -3.92 34.60 -2.37
C VAL A 52 -3.31 34.59 -3.77
N GLY A 53 -3.42 35.70 -4.51
CA GLY A 53 -2.94 35.82 -5.89
C GLY A 53 -1.41 35.78 -6.05
N GLY A 54 -0.66 35.47 -5.00
CA GLY A 54 0.78 35.73 -4.89
C GLY A 54 1.68 34.51 -4.78
N GLY A 55 1.24 33.32 -5.19
CA GLY A 55 2.13 32.15 -5.25
C GLY A 55 3.21 32.34 -6.34
N SER A 56 4.33 32.99 -6.02
CA SER A 56 5.43 33.27 -6.96
C SER A 56 6.24 32.04 -7.36
N GLY A 57 6.02 30.89 -6.72
CA GLY A 57 6.61 29.62 -7.11
C GLY A 57 5.83 28.93 -8.22
N THR A 58 6.51 28.53 -9.30
CA THR A 58 5.93 27.65 -10.33
C THR A 58 5.31 26.38 -9.71
N ILE A 59 4.25 25.81 -10.33
CA ILE A 59 3.74 24.48 -9.95
C ILE A 59 4.82 23.47 -10.31
N TRP A 60 5.75 23.19 -9.39
CA TRP A 60 6.79 22.15 -9.47
C TRP A 60 7.05 21.62 -10.89
N PRO A 61 7.57 22.44 -11.84
CA PRO A 61 7.98 21.88 -13.11
C PRO A 61 9.26 21.09 -12.83
N THR A 62 10.30 21.77 -12.34
CA THR A 62 11.60 21.19 -12.06
C THR A 62 11.78 20.90 -10.58
N LEU A 63 11.28 19.75 -10.13
CA LEU A 63 11.90 19.10 -8.97
C LEU A 63 13.42 19.01 -9.21
N PRO A 64 14.28 19.13 -8.18
CA PRO A 64 15.66 18.69 -8.31
C PRO A 64 15.66 17.29 -8.93
N ALA A 65 16.51 17.09 -9.93
CA ALA A 65 16.51 15.87 -10.72
C ALA A 65 16.55 14.66 -9.79
N GLY A 66 15.50 13.83 -9.84
CA GLY A 66 15.44 12.65 -8.97
C GLY A 66 16.53 11.66 -9.36
N LEU A 67 17.01 10.86 -8.40
CA LEU A 67 18.00 9.82 -8.65
C LEU A 67 17.33 8.44 -8.76
N ALA A 68 17.39 7.82 -9.94
CA ALA A 68 17.10 6.41 -10.14
C ALA A 68 18.36 5.58 -9.83
N GLN A 69 18.46 5.02 -8.63
CA GLN A 69 19.56 4.11 -8.28
C GLN A 69 19.19 2.66 -8.65
N MET A 70 20.07 1.93 -9.32
CA MET A 70 19.86 0.51 -9.71
C MET A 70 20.36 -0.47 -8.62
N PRO A 71 19.77 -1.69 -8.50
CA PRO A 71 18.81 -2.32 -9.41
C PRO A 71 17.34 -1.92 -9.17
N ARG A 72 17.05 -1.15 -8.10
CA ARG A 72 15.72 -0.66 -7.76
C ARG A 72 15.79 0.77 -7.27
N GLY A 73 15.02 1.66 -7.91
CA GLY A 73 14.93 3.06 -7.53
C GLY A 73 13.50 3.59 -7.60
N GLY A 74 13.27 4.70 -6.92
CA GLY A 74 12.06 5.51 -7.05
C GLY A 74 12.46 6.92 -7.46
N VAL A 75 11.86 7.43 -8.52
CA VAL A 75 12.09 8.81 -8.96
C VAL A 75 10.84 9.62 -8.67
N VAL A 76 10.99 10.69 -7.90
CA VAL A 76 9.88 11.61 -7.58
C VAL A 76 9.63 12.59 -8.72
N SER A 77 10.69 12.97 -9.45
CA SER A 77 10.61 13.88 -10.60
C SER A 77 10.59 13.16 -11.95
N PRO A 78 9.52 13.28 -12.76
CA PRO A 78 9.55 12.77 -14.13
C PRO A 78 10.52 13.52 -15.04
N GLU A 79 10.89 14.75 -14.69
CA GLU A 79 11.66 15.64 -15.56
C GLU A 79 13.17 15.39 -15.40
N SER A 80 13.73 14.74 -16.41
CA SER A 80 15.15 14.47 -16.59
C SER A 80 15.92 13.95 -15.35
N PRO A 81 15.50 12.80 -14.78
CA PRO A 81 16.18 12.24 -13.62
C PRO A 81 17.60 11.77 -13.94
N TYR A 82 18.44 11.76 -12.91
CA TYR A 82 19.73 11.09 -12.95
C TYR A 82 19.53 9.59 -12.78
N LEU A 83 20.33 8.80 -13.48
CA LEU A 83 20.40 7.35 -13.37
C LEU A 83 21.78 7.01 -12.82
N SER A 84 21.82 6.30 -11.68
CA SER A 84 23.04 5.70 -11.13
C SER A 84 22.94 4.18 -11.20
N VAL A 85 23.98 3.56 -11.75
CA VAL A 85 24.20 2.11 -11.74
C VAL A 85 25.50 1.83 -11.00
N PRO A 86 25.47 1.73 -9.65
CA PRO A 86 26.70 1.65 -8.85
C PRO A 86 27.64 0.51 -9.25
N SER A 87 27.07 -0.61 -9.74
CA SER A 87 27.84 -1.76 -10.21
C SER A 87 28.69 -1.50 -11.46
N LEU A 88 28.48 -0.36 -12.15
CA LEU A 88 29.16 0.01 -13.38
C LEU A 88 30.09 1.23 -13.21
N ARG A 89 30.35 1.68 -11.98
CA ARG A 89 31.17 2.88 -11.69
C ARG A 89 32.59 2.85 -12.25
N SER A 90 33.17 1.66 -12.40
CA SER A 90 34.54 1.48 -12.93
C SER A 90 34.61 1.47 -14.46
N THR A 91 33.49 1.55 -15.17
CA THR A 91 33.49 1.51 -16.64
C THR A 91 33.45 2.92 -17.20
N ALA A 92 34.34 3.21 -18.15
CA ALA A 92 34.50 4.55 -18.71
C ALA A 92 33.23 5.05 -19.39
N GLU A 93 32.61 4.22 -20.25
CA GLU A 93 31.37 4.55 -20.94
C GLU A 93 30.66 3.26 -21.39
N ILE A 94 29.36 3.12 -21.10
CA ILE A 94 28.53 2.00 -21.56
C ILE A 94 27.22 2.55 -22.16
N PRO A 95 26.78 2.12 -23.36
CA PRO A 95 25.47 2.46 -23.87
C PRO A 95 24.35 1.92 -22.97
N VAL A 96 23.43 2.80 -22.57
CA VAL A 96 22.28 2.48 -21.72
C VAL A 96 20.99 2.92 -22.41
N ARG A 97 19.91 2.16 -22.19
CA ARG A 97 18.56 2.56 -22.58
C ARG A 97 17.57 2.34 -21.46
N VAL A 98 16.52 3.15 -21.46
CA VAL A 98 15.40 3.10 -20.52
C VAL A 98 14.16 2.71 -21.30
N VAL A 99 13.50 1.64 -20.86
CA VAL A 99 12.34 1.04 -21.53
C VAL A 99 11.13 1.16 -20.62
N ASP A 100 10.03 1.73 -21.12
CA ASP A 100 8.73 1.70 -20.44
C ASP A 100 8.19 0.28 -20.45
N VAL A 101 8.06 -0.34 -19.27
CA VAL A 101 7.66 -1.75 -19.14
C VAL A 101 6.23 -1.98 -19.63
N SER A 102 5.34 -1.00 -19.48
CA SER A 102 3.94 -1.13 -19.90
C SER A 102 3.79 -1.14 -21.42
N ARG A 103 4.65 -0.40 -22.14
CA ARG A 103 4.60 -0.25 -23.59
C ARG A 103 5.64 -1.07 -24.33
N GLN A 104 6.61 -1.63 -23.62
CA GLN A 104 7.84 -2.21 -24.20
C GLN A 104 8.51 -1.25 -25.20
N LEU A 105 8.50 0.05 -24.87
CA LEU A 105 9.01 1.12 -25.74
C LEU A 105 10.25 1.73 -25.11
N GLU A 106 11.32 1.86 -25.89
CA GLU A 106 12.49 2.66 -25.52
C GLU A 106 12.06 4.13 -25.42
N VAL A 107 12.14 4.70 -24.22
CA VAL A 107 11.80 6.11 -23.97
C VAL A 107 13.02 7.01 -24.03
N TRP A 108 14.21 6.45 -23.83
CA TRP A 108 15.48 7.17 -23.86
C TRP A 108 16.66 6.20 -24.02
N SER A 109 17.70 6.65 -24.71
CA SER A 109 19.02 6.00 -24.73
C SER A 109 20.14 7.04 -24.73
N GLY A 110 21.30 6.65 -24.20
CA GLY A 110 22.47 7.51 -24.08
C GLY A 110 23.66 6.79 -23.44
N PRO A 111 24.80 7.48 -23.27
CA PRO A 111 25.96 6.91 -22.59
C PRO A 111 25.81 6.97 -21.07
N LEU A 112 26.24 5.90 -20.41
CA LEU A 112 26.46 5.82 -18.97
C LEU A 112 27.95 6.00 -18.69
N VAL A 113 28.36 7.14 -18.14
CA VAL A 113 29.76 7.48 -17.85
C VAL A 113 30.04 7.27 -16.37
N ALA A 114 31.00 6.40 -16.03
CA ALA A 114 31.32 6.05 -14.65
C ALA A 114 30.09 5.62 -13.81
N GLY A 115 29.16 4.91 -14.43
CA GLY A 115 27.93 4.47 -13.78
C GLY A 115 26.82 5.52 -13.68
N TRP A 116 26.98 6.71 -14.29
CA TRP A 116 26.02 7.81 -14.24
C TRP A 116 25.57 8.31 -15.59
N THR A 117 24.32 8.77 -15.66
CA THR A 117 23.83 9.55 -16.80
C THR A 117 22.61 10.36 -16.41
N ARG A 118 22.29 11.39 -17.20
CA ARG A 118 21.04 12.13 -17.08
C ARG A 118 20.08 11.66 -18.16
N ILE A 119 18.89 11.24 -17.77
CA ILE A 119 17.84 10.86 -18.70
C ILE A 119 17.33 12.16 -19.35
N GLY A 120 17.60 12.36 -20.64
CA GLY A 120 17.19 13.56 -21.37
C GLY A 120 15.68 13.63 -21.66
N ALA A 121 14.94 12.55 -21.39
CA ALA A 121 13.51 12.47 -21.61
C ALA A 121 12.69 12.83 -20.35
N THR A 122 11.50 13.40 -20.54
CA THR A 122 10.49 13.47 -19.50
C THR A 122 9.77 12.13 -19.40
N LEU A 123 9.81 11.50 -18.24
CA LEU A 123 9.19 10.22 -17.99
C LEU A 123 7.71 10.40 -17.63
N ILE A 124 6.87 9.45 -18.01
CA ILE A 124 5.47 9.40 -17.58
C ILE A 124 5.43 8.88 -16.14
N THR A 125 4.72 9.61 -15.28
CA THR A 125 4.54 9.23 -13.87
C THR A 125 3.62 8.02 -13.69
N ALA A 126 3.66 7.39 -12.51
CA ALA A 126 2.94 6.14 -12.20
C ALA A 126 3.26 4.98 -13.18
N ARG A 127 4.48 4.96 -13.70
CA ARG A 127 4.99 3.90 -14.58
C ARG A 127 6.25 3.27 -14.04
N GLU A 128 6.48 2.03 -14.48
CA GLU A 128 7.70 1.28 -14.26
C GLU A 128 8.58 1.33 -15.51
N TYR A 129 9.86 1.60 -15.28
CA TYR A 129 10.89 1.65 -16.30
C TYR A 129 11.93 0.58 -16.01
N ARG A 130 12.37 -0.11 -17.06
CA ARG A 130 13.48 -1.05 -17.03
C ARG A 130 14.71 -0.37 -17.60
N VAL A 131 15.85 -0.55 -16.92
CA VAL A 131 17.13 -0.04 -17.40
C VAL A 131 17.90 -1.22 -17.99
N GLU A 132 18.39 -1.02 -19.21
CA GLU A 132 19.17 -2.02 -19.94
C GLU A 132 20.50 -1.41 -20.38
N VAL A 133 21.58 -2.17 -20.24
CA VAL A 133 22.91 -1.78 -20.69
C VAL A 133 23.37 -2.68 -21.82
N GLN A 134 24.09 -2.12 -22.78
CA GLN A 134 24.63 -2.87 -23.89
C GLN A 134 25.93 -3.58 -23.47
N ARG A 135 25.97 -4.90 -23.66
CA ARG A 135 27.20 -5.69 -23.43
C ARG A 135 28.17 -5.49 -24.59
N ALA A 136 29.43 -5.88 -24.39
CA ALA A 136 30.43 -5.93 -25.46
C ALA A 136 30.02 -6.79 -26.67
N THR A 137 29.09 -7.75 -26.48
CA THR A 137 28.52 -8.58 -27.55
C THR A 137 27.50 -7.83 -28.42
N GLY A 138 27.10 -6.62 -28.04
CA GLY A 138 26.05 -5.84 -28.69
C GLY A 138 24.64 -6.10 -28.13
N ASP A 139 24.45 -7.17 -27.35
CA ASP A 139 23.15 -7.49 -26.74
C ASP A 139 22.84 -6.60 -25.54
N TRP A 140 21.54 -6.34 -25.33
CA TRP A 140 21.03 -5.62 -24.18
C TRP A 140 20.78 -6.55 -22.99
N MET A 141 21.19 -6.13 -21.80
CA MET A 141 20.95 -6.83 -20.53
C MET A 141 20.29 -5.87 -19.54
N SER A 142 19.21 -6.32 -18.89
CA SER A 142 18.58 -5.53 -17.83
C SER A 142 19.46 -5.50 -16.57
N VAL A 143 19.67 -4.31 -16.03
CA VAL A 143 20.42 -4.07 -14.77
C VAL A 143 19.50 -3.72 -13.60
N GLY A 144 18.20 -3.61 -13.85
CA GLY A 144 17.21 -3.22 -12.85
C GLY A 144 16.04 -2.45 -13.44
N GLY A 145 15.24 -1.87 -12.57
CA GLY A 145 14.14 -0.98 -12.93
C GLY A 145 13.88 0.06 -11.86
N PHE A 146 13.12 1.09 -12.22
CA PHE A 146 12.67 2.12 -11.29
C PHE A 146 11.24 2.53 -11.60
N SER A 147 10.53 2.99 -10.57
CA SER A 147 9.21 3.59 -10.75
C SER A 147 9.30 5.10 -10.68
N VAL A 148 8.58 5.79 -11.56
CA VAL A 148 8.37 7.22 -11.41
C VAL A 148 7.09 7.40 -10.62
N ALA A 149 7.19 7.93 -9.40
CA ALA A 149 6.02 8.16 -8.58
C ALA A 149 5.06 9.11 -9.32
N PRO A 150 3.72 8.89 -9.28
CA PRO A 150 2.78 9.93 -9.65
C PRO A 150 3.22 11.22 -8.96
N ARG A 151 3.30 12.34 -9.70
CA ARG A 151 3.18 13.65 -9.05
C ARG A 151 1.92 13.50 -8.24
N GLY A 152 2.03 13.48 -6.91
CA GLY A 152 0.86 13.45 -6.08
C GLY A 152 0.07 14.70 -6.47
N ALA A 153 -0.94 14.56 -7.33
CA ALA A 153 -2.15 15.34 -7.15
C ALA A 153 -2.49 15.01 -5.71
N GLY A 154 -2.14 15.94 -4.81
CA GLY A 154 -1.91 15.66 -3.39
C GLY A 154 -3.01 14.70 -2.97
N ALA A 155 -2.64 13.53 -2.45
CA ALA A 155 -3.62 12.58 -1.97
C ALA A 155 -4.53 13.40 -1.07
N GLY A 156 -5.73 13.72 -1.57
CA GLY A 156 -6.64 14.55 -0.81
C GLY A 156 -6.85 13.86 0.53
N PRO A 157 -7.28 14.59 1.57
CA PRO A 157 -7.48 14.01 2.88
C PRO A 157 -8.14 12.63 2.75
N SER A 158 -7.44 11.59 3.23
CA SER A 158 -7.96 10.23 3.20
C SER A 158 -8.64 9.95 4.53
N ILE A 159 -9.84 9.38 4.46
CA ILE A 159 -10.53 8.91 5.66
C ILE A 159 -10.16 7.44 5.82
N SER A 160 -9.66 7.06 7.00
CA SER A 160 -9.35 5.68 7.32
C SER A 160 -10.35 5.09 8.32
N ALA A 161 -10.89 3.91 8.02
CA ALA A 161 -11.77 3.17 8.93
C ALA A 161 -11.59 1.66 8.70
N GLY A 162 -11.25 0.91 9.75
CA GLY A 162 -11.13 -0.55 9.69
C GLY A 162 -10.16 -1.09 8.62
N GLY A 163 -8.99 -0.44 8.43
CA GLY A 163 -7.99 -0.87 7.44
C GLY A 163 -8.30 -0.50 5.98
N MET A 164 -9.33 0.32 5.75
CA MET A 164 -9.64 0.92 4.45
C MET A 164 -9.32 2.40 4.47
N MET A 165 -8.74 2.91 3.38
CA MET A 165 -8.55 4.33 3.12
C MET A 165 -9.44 4.74 1.95
N VAL A 166 -10.20 5.82 2.10
CA VAL A 166 -10.97 6.42 1.01
C VAL A 166 -10.34 7.74 0.66
N ALA A 167 -9.88 7.90 -0.58
CA ALA A 167 -9.40 9.18 -1.07
C ALA A 167 -10.59 10.11 -1.33
N ALA A 168 -10.72 11.21 -0.57
CA ALA A 168 -11.87 12.12 -0.66
C ALA A 168 -12.07 12.71 -2.06
N VAL A 169 -10.97 12.90 -2.81
CA VAL A 169 -10.98 13.51 -4.16
C VAL A 169 -11.44 12.53 -5.23
N SER A 170 -10.98 11.28 -5.20
CA SER A 170 -11.29 10.29 -6.25
C SER A 170 -12.44 9.34 -5.88
N GLY A 171 -12.85 9.32 -4.61
CA GLY A 171 -13.71 8.28 -4.06
C GLY A 171 -13.08 6.89 -4.10
N GLN A 172 -11.79 6.79 -4.46
CA GLN A 172 -11.09 5.52 -4.56
C GLN A 172 -10.93 4.94 -3.17
N VAL A 173 -11.44 3.74 -3.00
CA VAL A 173 -11.26 2.96 -1.79
C VAL A 173 -10.04 2.08 -2.02
N THR A 174 -9.06 2.23 -1.14
CA THR A 174 -7.97 1.28 -1.02
C THR A 174 -8.14 0.50 0.27
N THR A 175 -7.96 -0.81 0.20
CA THR A 175 -7.63 -1.58 1.40
C THR A 175 -6.27 -2.21 1.15
N SER A 176 -5.40 -2.12 2.13
CA SER A 176 -4.11 -2.79 2.07
C SER A 176 -3.94 -3.53 3.36
N TRP A 177 -3.77 -4.83 3.24
CA TRP A 177 -3.19 -5.63 4.29
C TRP A 177 -1.69 -5.72 4.02
N GLU A 178 -0.86 -5.49 5.03
CA GLU A 178 0.56 -5.80 5.00
C GLU A 178 0.79 -6.82 6.12
N SER A 179 1.47 -7.93 5.81
CA SER A 179 1.91 -8.86 6.84
C SER A 179 2.80 -8.13 7.83
N GLU A 180 2.83 -8.60 9.08
CA GLU A 180 3.95 -8.25 9.95
C GLU A 180 5.27 -8.50 9.21
N LYS A 181 6.22 -7.61 9.43
CA LYS A 181 7.54 -7.68 8.84
C LYS A 181 8.26 -8.85 9.50
N ALA A 182 8.68 -9.84 8.71
CA ALA A 182 9.60 -10.86 9.20
C ALA A 182 10.78 -10.14 9.84
N ILE A 183 11.13 -10.44 11.09
CA ILE A 183 12.16 -9.74 11.89
C ILE A 183 13.37 -9.47 11.00
N GLY A 184 14.07 -8.34 11.15
CA GLY A 184 15.33 -8.08 10.44
C GLY A 184 15.86 -6.66 10.63
N PRO A 185 17.19 -6.44 10.60
CA PRO A 185 17.83 -5.18 11.00
C PRO A 185 17.52 -3.97 10.10
N ALA A 186 16.75 -4.12 9.02
CA ALA A 186 16.38 -3.06 8.08
C ALA A 186 14.90 -3.13 7.62
N GLY A 187 13.98 -3.50 8.51
CA GLY A 187 12.54 -3.38 8.27
C GLY A 187 11.89 -4.64 7.73
N GLY A 188 12.58 -5.77 7.85
CA GLY A 188 12.03 -7.08 7.55
C GLY A 188 11.59 -7.31 6.10
N ALA A 189 11.00 -8.47 5.84
CA ALA A 189 10.24 -8.72 4.63
C ALA A 189 8.77 -8.78 4.95
N SER A 190 7.95 -8.11 4.15
CA SER A 190 6.50 -8.16 4.26
C SER A 190 5.87 -8.55 2.93
N VAL A 191 4.69 -9.15 3.01
CA VAL A 191 3.80 -9.31 1.88
C VAL A 191 2.63 -8.38 2.12
N ALA A 192 2.39 -7.49 1.17
CA ALA A 192 1.17 -6.72 1.14
C ALA A 192 0.21 -7.30 0.10
N LEU A 193 -1.05 -7.38 0.48
CA LEU A 193 -2.16 -7.58 -0.43
C LEU A 193 -2.95 -6.26 -0.43
N SER A 194 -2.93 -5.54 -1.54
CA SER A 194 -3.66 -4.29 -1.69
C SER A 194 -4.78 -4.44 -2.72
N TRP A 195 -5.89 -3.78 -2.46
CA TRP A 195 -7.01 -3.63 -3.36
C TRP A 195 -7.28 -2.16 -3.58
N ALA A 196 -7.63 -1.80 -4.81
CA ALA A 196 -8.07 -0.46 -5.19
C ALA A 196 -9.31 -0.55 -6.08
N SER A 197 -10.37 0.18 -5.72
CA SER A 197 -11.67 0.12 -6.41
C SER A 197 -11.64 0.48 -7.90
N ASN A 198 -10.60 1.19 -8.36
CA ASN A 198 -10.47 1.70 -9.73
C ASN A 198 -9.20 1.21 -10.45
N SER A 199 -8.52 0.15 -9.98
CA SER A 199 -7.33 -0.34 -10.68
C SER A 199 -7.72 -1.14 -11.93
N ALA A 200 -7.15 -0.74 -13.08
CA ALA A 200 -7.60 -1.17 -14.41
C ALA A 200 -7.17 -2.59 -14.83
N THR A 201 -6.51 -3.35 -13.96
CA THR A 201 -5.91 -4.64 -14.34
C THR A 201 -6.19 -5.71 -13.30
N ALA A 202 -7.04 -6.67 -13.67
CA ALA A 202 -7.23 -7.90 -12.92
C ALA A 202 -5.99 -8.79 -13.03
N VAL A 203 -5.53 -9.35 -11.90
CA VAL A 203 -4.52 -10.41 -11.88
C VAL A 203 -5.24 -11.76 -12.06
N PRO A 204 -4.80 -12.66 -12.97
CA PRO A 204 -5.47 -13.96 -13.18
C PRO A 204 -5.56 -14.82 -11.91
N GLY A 205 -6.78 -15.03 -11.43
CA GLY A 205 -7.07 -15.78 -10.20
C GLY A 205 -7.39 -14.90 -8.98
N LEU A 206 -7.23 -13.58 -9.08
CA LEU A 206 -7.70 -12.62 -8.07
C LEU A 206 -8.83 -11.76 -8.66
N PRO A 207 -9.72 -11.20 -7.83
CA PRO A 207 -10.70 -10.24 -8.32
C PRO A 207 -10.04 -9.00 -8.93
N THR A 208 -10.71 -8.34 -9.88
CA THR A 208 -10.29 -7.03 -10.40
C THR A 208 -10.08 -6.06 -9.24
N GLY A 209 -8.97 -5.33 -9.26
CA GLY A 209 -8.63 -4.38 -8.19
C GLY A 209 -7.44 -4.81 -7.31
N TRP A 210 -7.15 -6.11 -7.22
CA TRP A 210 -6.17 -6.68 -6.29
C TRP A 210 -4.75 -6.76 -6.85
N GLN A 211 -3.78 -6.43 -6.01
CA GLN A 211 -2.34 -6.54 -6.25
C GLN A 211 -1.67 -7.25 -5.06
N LEU A 212 -0.91 -8.30 -5.35
CA LEU A 212 0.00 -8.90 -4.38
C LEU A 212 1.38 -8.24 -4.56
N ALA A 213 1.86 -7.57 -3.52
CA ALA A 213 3.19 -6.98 -3.49
C ALA A 213 4.02 -7.69 -2.42
N ALA A 214 5.16 -8.25 -2.81
CA ALA A 214 6.17 -8.65 -1.85
C ALA A 214 7.18 -7.50 -1.73
N SER A 215 7.46 -7.06 -0.51
CA SER A 215 8.56 -6.15 -0.20
C SER A 215 9.66 -6.96 0.46
N PRO A 216 10.54 -7.64 -0.32
CA PRO A 216 11.74 -8.20 0.27
C PRO A 216 12.60 -7.01 0.71
N GLY A 217 12.80 -6.84 2.02
CA GLY A 217 13.84 -5.95 2.52
C GLY A 217 15.19 -6.31 1.90
N GLN A 218 16.20 -5.44 2.04
CA GLN A 218 17.55 -5.63 1.46
C GLN A 218 18.22 -6.96 1.87
N TRP A 219 17.65 -7.69 2.82
CA TRP A 219 18.19 -8.90 3.45
C TRP A 219 17.26 -10.12 3.30
N ALA A 220 16.16 -10.00 2.56
CA ALA A 220 15.25 -11.11 2.31
C ALA A 220 15.35 -11.56 0.85
N ARG A 221 15.37 -12.88 0.65
CA ARG A 221 15.40 -13.48 -0.67
C ARG A 221 13.99 -13.93 -1.05
N LEU A 222 13.34 -13.21 -1.96
CA LEU A 222 12.22 -13.76 -2.69
C LEU A 222 12.76 -14.87 -3.59
N THR A 223 12.42 -16.11 -3.28
CA THR A 223 12.77 -17.23 -4.14
C THR A 223 11.48 -17.69 -4.80
N GLU A 224 11.27 -17.27 -6.04
CA GLU A 224 10.30 -17.93 -6.90
C GLU A 224 10.85 -19.31 -7.21
N SER A 225 10.22 -20.35 -6.66
CA SER A 225 10.56 -21.69 -7.11
C SER A 225 9.93 -21.87 -8.49
N THR A 226 10.72 -22.23 -9.49
CA THR A 226 10.19 -23.08 -10.56
C THR A 226 9.63 -24.28 -9.82
N ALA A 227 8.30 -24.39 -9.77
CA ALA A 227 7.53 -25.33 -8.97
C ALA A 227 8.43 -26.27 -8.17
N ASP A 228 8.60 -26.02 -6.87
CA ASP A 228 9.19 -27.01 -5.98
C ASP A 228 8.59 -28.36 -6.42
N GLU A 229 9.42 -29.25 -6.98
CA GLU A 229 8.96 -30.48 -7.70
C GLU A 229 8.18 -31.43 -6.75
N THR A 230 7.98 -30.99 -5.52
CA THR A 230 7.13 -31.53 -4.45
C THR A 230 5.64 -31.22 -4.65
N ALA A 231 5.23 -30.38 -5.60
CA ALA A 231 3.83 -30.36 -6.06
C ALA A 231 3.50 -31.74 -6.64
N VAL A 232 2.55 -32.45 -6.02
CA VAL A 232 2.11 -33.78 -6.45
C VAL A 232 1.74 -33.73 -7.93
N LEU A 233 2.68 -34.17 -8.78
CA LEU A 233 2.49 -34.21 -10.22
C LEU A 233 1.28 -35.08 -10.51
N ARG A 234 0.30 -34.55 -11.25
CA ARG A 234 -0.86 -35.34 -11.66
C ARG A 234 -0.36 -36.51 -12.51
N PRO A 235 -0.87 -37.74 -12.31
CA PRO A 235 -0.55 -38.86 -13.19
C PRO A 235 -0.86 -38.48 -14.64
N GLY A 236 0.08 -38.72 -15.57
CA GLY A 236 -0.16 -38.52 -16.99
C GLY A 236 -1.32 -39.38 -17.49
N THR A 237 -1.87 -39.05 -18.67
CA THR A 237 -2.97 -39.79 -19.28
C THR A 237 -2.61 -41.27 -19.42
N PRO A 238 -3.34 -42.20 -18.77
CA PRO A 238 -3.02 -43.62 -18.84
C PRO A 238 -3.17 -44.14 -20.27
N VAL A 239 -2.18 -44.87 -20.75
CA VAL A 239 -2.31 -45.65 -21.98
C VAL A 239 -2.80 -47.04 -21.59
N ALA A 240 -4.08 -47.31 -21.83
CA ALA A 240 -4.71 -48.60 -21.53
C ALA A 240 -4.86 -49.42 -22.80
N VAL A 241 -4.10 -50.52 -22.90
CA VAL A 241 -4.12 -51.43 -24.05
C VAL A 241 -4.74 -52.76 -23.64
N ARG A 242 -5.76 -53.19 -24.39
CA ARG A 242 -6.37 -54.50 -24.24
C ARG A 242 -5.97 -55.39 -25.42
N ALA A 243 -5.25 -56.47 -25.13
CA ALA A 243 -4.98 -57.51 -26.13
C ALA A 243 -6.31 -58.18 -26.55
N ALA A 244 -6.44 -58.50 -27.84
CA ALA A 244 -7.62 -59.18 -28.38
C ALA A 244 -7.91 -60.47 -27.59
N GLY A 245 -9.17 -60.67 -27.17
CA GLY A 245 -9.60 -61.82 -26.38
C GLY A 245 -9.30 -61.75 -24.86
N SER A 246 -8.48 -60.81 -24.39
CA SER A 246 -8.13 -60.69 -22.97
C SER A 246 -9.24 -60.07 -22.12
N THR A 247 -9.39 -60.48 -20.87
CA THR A 247 -10.25 -59.85 -19.83
C THR A 247 -9.53 -58.77 -19.03
N SER A 248 -8.23 -58.56 -19.29
CA SER A 248 -7.40 -57.56 -18.59
C SER A 248 -6.86 -56.52 -19.57
N ALA A 249 -6.84 -55.26 -19.15
CA ALA A 249 -6.09 -54.20 -19.84
C ALA A 249 -4.76 -53.96 -19.12
N ALA A 250 -3.67 -53.89 -19.88
CA ALA A 250 -2.40 -53.40 -19.38
C ALA A 250 -2.43 -51.86 -19.44
N VAL A 251 -2.09 -51.21 -18.34
CA VAL A 251 -2.03 -49.76 -18.26
C VAL A 251 -0.62 -49.33 -17.92
N SER A 252 -0.08 -48.41 -18.70
CA SER A 252 1.18 -47.73 -18.42
C SER A 252 0.91 -46.25 -18.13
N LEU A 253 1.49 -45.75 -17.05
CA LEU A 253 1.44 -44.36 -16.61
C LEU A 253 2.85 -43.82 -16.54
N ALA A 254 3.11 -42.72 -17.26
CA ALA A 254 4.32 -41.96 -17.04
C ALA A 254 4.21 -41.24 -15.68
N TYR A 255 5.13 -41.54 -14.77
CA TYR A 255 5.19 -40.90 -13.46
C TYR A 255 6.66 -40.73 -13.05
N PRO A 256 7.15 -39.49 -12.87
CA PRO A 256 8.56 -39.25 -12.62
C PRO A 256 9.02 -39.81 -11.26
N ARG A 257 10.26 -40.30 -11.25
CA ARG A 257 10.83 -41.15 -10.18
C ARG A 257 10.88 -40.47 -8.80
N ARG A 258 11.04 -39.14 -8.75
CA ARG A 258 11.14 -38.37 -7.48
C ARG A 258 9.80 -38.20 -6.75
N ALA A 259 8.69 -38.07 -7.48
CA ALA A 259 7.34 -37.96 -6.90
C ALA A 259 6.80 -39.30 -6.34
N ASN A 260 7.48 -40.42 -6.61
CA ASN A 260 7.00 -41.77 -6.28
C ASN A 260 7.29 -42.17 -4.82
N LEU A 261 8.05 -41.36 -4.06
CA LEU A 261 8.37 -41.61 -2.65
C LEU A 261 7.22 -41.26 -1.69
N GLN A 262 6.30 -40.38 -2.10
CA GLN A 262 5.15 -39.96 -1.28
C GLN A 262 3.86 -40.73 -1.60
N VAL A 263 3.84 -41.55 -2.65
CA VAL A 263 2.65 -42.30 -3.04
C VAL A 263 2.56 -43.59 -2.22
N SER A 264 1.69 -43.56 -1.20
CA SER A 264 1.40 -44.70 -0.32
C SER A 264 0.75 -45.87 -1.07
N ARG A 265 -0.17 -45.58 -2.00
CA ARG A 265 -0.80 -46.59 -2.87
C ARG A 265 -1.36 -45.98 -4.15
N TRP A 266 -1.57 -46.84 -5.14
CA TRP A 266 -2.24 -46.49 -6.39
C TRP A 266 -3.64 -47.04 -6.39
N VAL A 267 -4.60 -46.22 -6.79
CA VAL A 267 -6.00 -46.60 -6.97
C VAL A 267 -6.40 -46.44 -8.43
N ALA A 268 -7.22 -47.35 -8.93
CA ALA A 268 -7.82 -47.24 -10.24
C ALA A 268 -9.33 -47.18 -10.11
N GLN A 269 -9.97 -46.37 -10.94
CA GLN A 269 -11.41 -46.34 -11.08
C GLN A 269 -11.81 -46.63 -12.52
N ARG A 270 -12.95 -47.29 -12.65
CA ARG A 270 -13.59 -47.66 -13.90
C ARG A 270 -14.94 -46.96 -14.01
N ARG A 271 -15.26 -46.49 -15.21
CA ARG A 271 -16.60 -46.03 -15.59
C ARG A 271 -17.07 -46.77 -16.84
N ILE A 272 -18.33 -47.20 -16.86
CA ILE A 272 -18.97 -47.80 -18.05
C ILE A 272 -19.97 -46.78 -18.58
N GLY A 273 -19.75 -46.25 -19.78
CA GLY A 273 -20.55 -45.15 -20.33
C GLY A 273 -20.53 -43.92 -19.43
N ASN A 274 -21.72 -43.45 -19.04
CA ASN A 274 -21.92 -42.32 -18.13
C ASN A 274 -22.26 -42.73 -16.68
N GLY A 275 -22.07 -44.02 -16.33
CA GLY A 275 -22.31 -44.50 -14.97
C GLY A 275 -21.33 -43.92 -13.93
N PRO A 276 -21.47 -44.27 -12.63
CA PRO A 276 -20.55 -43.82 -11.60
C PRO A 276 -19.16 -44.45 -11.75
N TRP A 277 -18.15 -43.79 -11.18
CA TRP A 277 -16.80 -44.34 -11.05
C TRP A 277 -16.78 -45.40 -9.96
N VAL A 278 -16.29 -46.60 -10.29
CA VAL A 278 -16.16 -47.73 -9.35
C VAL A 278 -14.69 -48.07 -9.19
N THR A 279 -14.21 -48.15 -7.96
CA THR A 279 -12.83 -48.55 -7.66
C THR A 279 -12.60 -49.99 -8.10
N VAL A 280 -11.52 -50.22 -8.84
CA VAL A 280 -11.16 -51.53 -9.37
C VAL A 280 -9.77 -51.93 -8.87
N PRO A 281 -9.57 -53.22 -8.51
CA PRO A 281 -8.27 -53.68 -8.04
C PRO A 281 -7.24 -53.58 -9.17
N VAL A 282 -6.08 -53.02 -8.85
CA VAL A 282 -4.91 -53.00 -9.74
C VAL A 282 -4.03 -54.19 -9.36
N THR A 283 -3.85 -55.13 -10.28
CA THR A 283 -3.01 -56.31 -10.08
C THR A 283 -1.73 -56.20 -10.90
N GLY A 284 -0.65 -56.88 -10.47
CA GLY A 284 0.61 -56.90 -11.23
C GLY A 284 1.28 -55.54 -11.38
N LEU A 285 1.16 -54.68 -10.36
CA LEU A 285 1.82 -53.36 -10.33
C LEU A 285 3.34 -53.53 -10.38
N ARG A 286 3.96 -53.10 -11.49
CA ARG A 286 5.41 -53.08 -11.68
C ARG A 286 5.88 -51.65 -11.89
N ARG A 287 6.71 -51.17 -10.98
CA ARG A 287 7.36 -49.86 -11.06
C ARG A 287 8.57 -49.97 -11.99
N THR A 288 8.67 -49.09 -12.97
CA THR A 288 9.84 -48.96 -13.84
C THR A 288 10.53 -47.62 -13.59
N ALA A 289 11.73 -47.42 -14.16
CA ALA A 289 12.45 -46.16 -14.05
C ALA A 289 11.68 -44.97 -14.67
N THR A 290 10.75 -45.23 -15.58
CA THR A 290 10.02 -44.23 -16.38
C THR A 290 8.53 -44.15 -16.04
N GLY A 291 8.01 -44.98 -15.13
CA GLY A 291 6.60 -44.96 -14.78
C GLY A 291 6.11 -46.19 -14.02
N ILE A 292 4.80 -46.42 -14.11
CA ILE A 292 4.11 -47.49 -13.42
C ILE A 292 3.28 -48.27 -14.44
N THR A 293 3.46 -49.59 -14.42
CA THR A 293 2.64 -50.50 -15.21
C THR A 293 1.77 -51.35 -14.29
N GLY A 294 0.51 -51.55 -14.64
CA GLY A 294 -0.43 -52.38 -13.87
C GLY A 294 -1.47 -53.03 -14.77
N ARG A 295 -2.17 -54.03 -14.24
CA ARG A 295 -3.29 -54.69 -14.93
C ARG A 295 -4.59 -54.42 -14.20
N VAL A 296 -5.62 -54.10 -14.97
CA VAL A 296 -6.98 -53.88 -14.45
C VAL A 296 -7.94 -54.79 -15.20
N ASN A 297 -8.86 -55.42 -14.47
CA ASN A 297 -9.90 -56.26 -15.06
C ASN A 297 -10.95 -55.38 -15.77
N ALA A 298 -11.04 -55.52 -17.08
CA ALA A 298 -11.99 -54.81 -17.93
C ALA A 298 -13.06 -55.79 -18.45
N PRO A 299 -14.36 -55.57 -18.16
CA PRO A 299 -15.42 -56.49 -18.56
C PRO A 299 -15.40 -56.77 -20.07
N ARG A 300 -15.79 -57.98 -20.47
CA ARG A 300 -16.07 -58.29 -21.88
C ARG A 300 -17.43 -57.67 -22.24
N GLY A 301 -17.41 -56.47 -22.81
CA GLY A 301 -18.60 -55.80 -23.32
C GLY A 301 -18.20 -54.52 -24.05
N GLY A 302 -18.69 -54.33 -25.28
CA GLY A 302 -18.31 -53.23 -26.20
C GLY A 302 -18.79 -51.83 -25.81
N GLY A 303 -19.15 -51.59 -24.55
CA GLY A 303 -19.50 -50.26 -24.06
C GLY A 303 -18.24 -49.50 -23.65
N GLY A 304 -18.10 -48.24 -24.07
CA GLY A 304 -16.94 -47.39 -23.78
C GLY A 304 -16.56 -47.39 -22.30
N VAL A 305 -15.54 -48.18 -21.96
CA VAL A 305 -14.98 -48.24 -20.61
C VAL A 305 -13.93 -47.14 -20.51
N ALA A 306 -14.11 -46.23 -19.55
CA ALA A 306 -13.10 -45.25 -19.18
C ALA A 306 -12.37 -45.74 -17.91
N LEU A 307 -11.05 -45.58 -17.89
CA LEU A 307 -10.21 -45.82 -16.73
C LEU A 307 -9.53 -44.53 -16.31
N ARG A 308 -9.43 -44.29 -15.00
CA ARG A 308 -8.57 -43.24 -14.44
C ARG A 308 -7.77 -43.82 -13.27
N PHE A 309 -6.59 -43.26 -13.05
CA PHE A 309 -5.69 -43.68 -11.97
C PHE A 309 -5.43 -42.52 -11.03
N GLY A 310 -5.40 -42.84 -9.74
CA GLY A 310 -5.13 -41.89 -8.67
C GLY A 310 -3.89 -42.31 -7.89
N ALA A 311 -3.03 -41.34 -7.61
CA ALA A 311 -1.96 -41.48 -6.63
C ALA A 311 -2.50 -41.09 -5.26
N VAL A 312 -2.36 -41.96 -4.25
CA VAL A 312 -2.74 -41.65 -2.86
C VAL A 312 -1.51 -41.21 -2.09
N ALA A 313 -1.46 -39.94 -1.69
CA ALA A 313 -0.43 -39.37 -0.83
C ALA A 313 -1.13 -38.71 0.36
N GLU A 314 -0.69 -39.02 1.59
CA GLU A 314 -1.25 -38.44 2.83
C GLU A 314 -2.79 -38.49 2.87
N GLU A 315 -3.35 -39.67 2.55
CA GLU A 315 -4.81 -39.95 2.48
C GLU A 315 -5.58 -39.21 1.38
N THR A 316 -4.98 -38.25 0.67
CA THR A 316 -5.58 -37.55 -0.47
C THR A 316 -5.30 -38.28 -1.78
N THR A 317 -6.31 -38.41 -2.64
CA THR A 317 -6.17 -39.06 -3.95
C THR A 317 -6.12 -38.02 -5.07
N VAL A 318 -4.99 -37.92 -5.76
CA VAL A 318 -4.84 -37.06 -6.95
C VAL A 318 -5.11 -37.89 -8.21
N TRP A 319 -6.23 -37.60 -8.87
CA TRP A 319 -6.65 -38.31 -10.08
C TRP A 319 -6.01 -37.74 -11.35
N GLY A 320 -5.46 -38.62 -12.18
CA GLY A 320 -5.12 -38.32 -13.57
C GLY A 320 -6.36 -38.26 -14.47
N PRO A 321 -6.23 -37.75 -15.71
CA PRO A 321 -7.32 -37.72 -16.67
C PRO A 321 -7.78 -39.15 -17.04
N ALA A 322 -9.05 -39.27 -17.43
CA ALA A 322 -9.63 -40.53 -17.84
C ALA A 322 -9.24 -40.90 -19.27
N SER A 323 -8.95 -42.17 -19.52
CA SER A 323 -8.67 -42.72 -20.85
C SER A 323 -9.69 -43.77 -21.23
N ALA A 324 -10.15 -43.74 -22.48
CA ALA A 324 -10.94 -44.83 -23.04
C ALA A 324 -10.06 -46.08 -23.26
N VAL A 325 -10.58 -47.26 -22.93
CA VAL A 325 -9.92 -48.53 -23.24
C VAL A 325 -10.20 -48.89 -24.69
N VAL A 326 -9.19 -48.79 -25.57
CA VAL A 326 -9.32 -49.13 -26.99
C VAL A 326 -9.04 -50.62 -27.18
N ALA A 327 -9.90 -51.32 -27.93
CA ALA A 327 -9.69 -52.72 -28.28
C ALA A 327 -8.77 -52.84 -29.50
N GLY A 328 -7.68 -53.62 -29.39
CA GLY A 328 -6.94 -54.12 -30.56
C GLY A 328 -5.81 -53.25 -31.14
N GLY A 329 -5.33 -52.21 -30.45
CA GLY A 329 -4.22 -51.37 -30.94
C GLY A 329 -2.85 -51.72 -30.33
N SER A 330 -1.80 -51.84 -31.16
CA SER A 330 -0.40 -51.69 -30.72
C SER A 330 -0.10 -50.21 -30.56
N VAL A 331 0.35 -49.77 -29.38
CA VAL A 331 0.63 -48.35 -29.10
C VAL A 331 2.13 -48.11 -29.16
N VAL A 332 2.55 -47.20 -30.03
CA VAL A 332 3.91 -46.64 -30.05
C VAL A 332 4.05 -45.67 -28.88
N PRO A 333 5.11 -45.74 -28.05
CA PRO A 333 5.31 -44.79 -26.96
C PRO A 333 5.45 -43.37 -27.49
N PHE A 334 4.65 -42.42 -27.01
CA PHE A 334 4.87 -41.00 -27.26
C PHE A 334 6.13 -40.53 -26.50
N PRO A 335 7.11 -39.88 -27.16
CA PRO A 335 8.20 -39.23 -26.47
C PRO A 335 7.67 -37.94 -25.81
N LEU A 336 7.90 -37.80 -24.50
CA LEU A 336 7.72 -36.54 -23.78
C LEU A 336 8.96 -35.68 -24.02
N SER A 337 8.84 -34.54 -24.70
CA SER A 337 9.89 -33.52 -24.66
C SER A 337 9.72 -32.69 -23.39
N GLN A 338 10.73 -32.74 -22.51
CA GLN A 338 10.88 -31.75 -21.45
C GLN A 338 11.61 -30.55 -22.05
N SER A 339 10.94 -29.40 -22.13
CA SER A 339 11.59 -28.13 -22.47
C SER A 339 11.82 -27.36 -21.16
N PRO A 340 13.07 -27.21 -20.68
CA PRO A 340 13.35 -26.38 -19.53
C PRO A 340 13.44 -24.91 -20.01
N VAL A 341 12.38 -24.14 -19.78
CA VAL A 341 12.42 -22.69 -19.92
C VAL A 341 12.81 -22.10 -18.57
N ALA A 342 14.06 -21.63 -18.46
CA ALA A 342 14.53 -20.87 -17.32
C ALA A 342 14.22 -19.38 -17.55
N LEU A 343 13.21 -18.84 -16.87
CA LEU A 343 12.90 -17.41 -16.85
C LEU A 343 13.60 -16.73 -15.68
N ALA A 344 14.88 -16.39 -15.87
CA ALA A 344 15.56 -15.42 -15.00
C ALA A 344 15.23 -14.01 -15.53
N GLY A 345 14.37 -13.25 -14.85
CA GLY A 345 14.16 -11.83 -15.18
C GLY A 345 12.78 -11.20 -14.94
N ALA A 346 11.83 -11.89 -14.30
CA ALA A 346 10.55 -11.26 -13.97
C ALA A 346 10.71 -10.24 -12.82
N GLY A 347 10.35 -8.98 -13.08
CA GLY A 347 10.39 -7.90 -12.09
C GLY A 347 9.37 -8.09 -10.98
N VAL A 348 9.79 -7.84 -9.73
CA VAL A 348 9.09 -8.16 -8.47
C VAL A 348 7.83 -7.30 -8.18
N ARG A 349 7.24 -6.65 -9.19
CA ARG A 349 5.92 -6.00 -9.08
C ARG A 349 4.91 -6.47 -10.12
N SER A 350 5.29 -7.39 -11.00
CA SER A 350 4.43 -7.77 -12.12
C SER A 350 4.73 -9.21 -12.56
N LEU A 351 4.15 -10.16 -11.83
CA LEU A 351 3.91 -11.51 -12.31
C LEU A 351 2.72 -11.47 -13.31
N ILE A 352 2.91 -10.95 -14.53
CA ILE A 352 1.80 -10.55 -15.44
C ILE A 352 1.61 -11.44 -16.69
N THR A 353 2.41 -12.48 -16.93
CA THR A 353 2.12 -13.37 -18.08
C THR A 353 1.20 -14.55 -17.67
N PRO A 354 0.00 -14.71 -18.25
CA PRO A 354 -1.05 -15.67 -17.81
C PRO A 354 -0.73 -17.18 -17.82
N GLY A 355 0.50 -17.60 -18.06
CA GLY A 355 0.92 -19.01 -18.11
C GLY A 355 2.06 -19.40 -17.16
N ASP A 356 2.78 -18.42 -16.58
CA ASP A 356 4.10 -18.65 -15.96
C ASP A 356 4.14 -18.37 -14.45
N LEU A 357 2.98 -18.27 -13.80
CA LEU A 357 2.94 -18.01 -12.35
C LEU A 357 3.41 -19.23 -11.55
N PRO A 358 4.34 -19.07 -10.60
CA PRO A 358 4.89 -20.19 -9.84
C PRO A 358 3.82 -20.87 -9.00
N ALA A 359 3.82 -22.21 -8.95
CA ALA A 359 2.89 -22.97 -8.12
C ALA A 359 3.07 -22.70 -6.62
N SER A 360 4.25 -22.24 -6.20
CA SER A 360 4.51 -21.76 -4.85
C SER A 360 5.51 -20.61 -4.82
N VAL A 361 5.26 -19.65 -3.94
CA VAL A 361 6.17 -18.55 -3.61
C VAL A 361 6.65 -18.76 -2.19
N ARG A 362 7.98 -18.83 -1.99
CA ARG A 362 8.57 -18.93 -0.66
C ARG A 362 9.34 -17.67 -0.32
N LEU A 363 9.03 -17.11 0.83
CA LEU A 363 9.78 -16.06 1.48
C LEU A 363 10.61 -16.68 2.59
N THR A 364 11.89 -16.38 2.63
CA THR A 364 12.78 -16.83 3.71
C THR A 364 13.33 -15.60 4.42
N GLY A 365 13.01 -15.47 5.71
CA GLY A 365 13.61 -14.49 6.61
C GLY A 365 15.07 -14.84 6.94
N TRP A 366 15.81 -13.87 7.49
CA TRP A 366 17.24 -14.05 7.85
C TRP A 366 17.44 -15.05 9.00
N ASP A 367 16.44 -15.20 9.87
CA ASP A 367 16.37 -16.19 10.94
C ASP A 367 16.00 -17.60 10.42
N SER A 368 15.94 -17.76 9.09
CA SER A 368 15.46 -18.97 8.41
C SER A 368 13.96 -19.25 8.59
N SER A 369 13.18 -18.30 9.14
CA SER A 369 11.73 -18.37 9.09
C SER A 369 11.29 -18.43 7.62
N GLN A 370 10.28 -19.26 7.33
CA GLN A 370 9.76 -19.40 5.97
C GLN A 370 8.28 -19.09 5.97
N LEU A 371 7.82 -18.33 4.97
CA LEU A 371 6.41 -18.22 4.61
C LEU A 371 6.28 -18.85 3.22
N THR A 372 5.44 -19.88 3.10
CA THR A 372 5.18 -20.54 1.82
C THR A 372 3.74 -20.24 1.42
N PHE A 373 3.58 -19.67 0.23
CA PHE A 373 2.30 -19.49 -0.42
C PHE A 373 2.19 -20.50 -1.56
N THR A 374 1.13 -21.28 -1.63
CA THR A 374 0.87 -22.22 -2.72
C THR A 374 -0.34 -21.75 -3.50
N ARG A 375 -0.21 -21.78 -4.83
CA ARG A 375 -1.29 -21.45 -5.74
C ARG A 375 -2.27 -22.62 -5.81
N ASN A 376 -3.50 -22.42 -5.37
CA ASN A 376 -4.56 -23.42 -5.46
C ASN A 376 -5.02 -23.61 -6.92
N ALA A 377 -5.93 -24.56 -7.14
CA ALA A 377 -6.43 -24.88 -8.49
C ALA A 377 -7.16 -23.73 -9.20
N LEU A 378 -7.56 -22.68 -8.47
CA LEU A 378 -8.22 -21.49 -8.97
C LEU A 378 -7.23 -20.36 -9.30
N GLY A 379 -5.94 -20.60 -9.06
CA GLY A 379 -4.90 -19.64 -9.34
C GLY A 379 -4.60 -18.67 -8.20
N VAL A 380 -5.06 -18.98 -7.00
CA VAL A 380 -5.01 -18.10 -5.82
C VAL A 380 -3.92 -18.58 -4.88
N TYR A 381 -3.09 -17.68 -4.37
CA TYR A 381 -2.06 -18.03 -3.39
C TYR A 381 -2.66 -18.15 -1.98
N GLU A 382 -2.54 -19.33 -1.39
CA GLU A 382 -2.88 -19.63 0.01
C GLU A 382 -1.58 -19.84 0.80
N GLN A 383 -1.50 -19.33 2.02
CA GLN A 383 -0.35 -19.65 2.87
C GLN A 383 -0.46 -21.11 3.35
N THR A 384 0.45 -21.98 2.95
CA THR A 384 0.41 -23.43 3.20
C THR A 384 1.47 -23.92 4.16
N GLY A 385 2.41 -23.07 4.58
CA GLY A 385 3.44 -23.47 5.53
C GLY A 385 4.35 -22.34 6.00
N GLY A 386 4.96 -22.58 7.16
CA GLY A 386 5.91 -21.69 7.80
C GLY A 386 5.99 -21.94 9.30
N ALA A 387 7.19 -21.99 9.86
CA ALA A 387 7.41 -22.25 11.29
C ALA A 387 7.08 -21.04 12.20
N VAL A 388 6.54 -19.96 11.62
CA VAL A 388 6.20 -18.75 12.38
C VAL A 388 4.80 -18.90 12.95
N SER A 389 4.73 -19.37 14.19
CA SER A 389 3.51 -19.35 15.00
C SER A 389 2.89 -17.96 14.93
N GLY A 390 1.62 -17.86 14.50
CA GLY A 390 0.90 -16.59 14.38
C GLY A 390 0.82 -16.01 12.97
N TYR A 391 1.33 -16.67 11.93
CA TYR A 391 1.23 -16.21 10.54
C TYR A 391 0.43 -17.20 9.72
N ALA A 392 -0.90 -17.13 9.74
CA ALA A 392 -1.75 -17.98 8.91
C ALA A 392 -2.84 -17.14 8.25
N ASN A 393 -2.44 -16.34 7.26
CA ASN A 393 -3.41 -15.59 6.47
C ASN A 393 -3.88 -16.48 5.30
N SER A 394 -5.17 -16.54 5.07
CA SER A 394 -5.73 -17.32 3.95
C SER A 394 -6.70 -16.48 3.16
N ILE A 395 -6.70 -16.62 1.83
CA ILE A 395 -7.75 -16.07 0.97
C ILE A 395 -8.43 -17.24 0.26
N THR A 396 -9.70 -17.46 0.56
CA THR A 396 -10.48 -18.60 0.09
C THR A 396 -11.61 -18.11 -0.81
N TRP A 397 -11.74 -18.74 -1.98
CA TRP A 397 -12.92 -18.54 -2.82
C TRP A 397 -14.10 -19.34 -2.24
N ILE A 398 -15.20 -18.66 -1.92
CA ILE A 398 -16.38 -19.27 -1.30
C ILE A 398 -17.59 -19.33 -2.23
N GLY A 399 -17.40 -19.07 -3.54
CA GLY A 399 -18.44 -19.16 -4.59
C GLY A 399 -19.09 -17.81 -4.93
N ASN A 400 -19.86 -17.73 -6.01
CA ASN A 400 -20.62 -16.54 -6.43
C ASN A 400 -19.80 -15.23 -6.40
N GLU A 401 -18.63 -15.22 -7.03
CA GLU A 401 -17.71 -14.07 -7.04
C GLU A 401 -17.32 -13.54 -5.66
N THR A 402 -17.47 -14.39 -4.64
CA THR A 402 -17.22 -14.05 -3.24
C THR A 402 -15.92 -14.71 -2.77
N TRP A 403 -15.12 -13.92 -2.07
CA TRP A 403 -13.84 -14.30 -1.50
C TRP A 403 -13.85 -14.01 -0.01
N GLU A 404 -13.09 -14.77 0.77
CA GLU A 404 -12.93 -14.56 2.20
C GLU A 404 -11.44 -14.56 2.53
N PHE A 405 -10.95 -13.45 3.08
CA PHE A 405 -9.62 -13.34 3.62
C PHE A 405 -9.69 -13.53 5.13
N THR A 406 -8.99 -14.51 5.69
CA THR A 406 -8.83 -14.69 7.14
C THR A 406 -7.43 -14.25 7.52
N ASP A 407 -7.32 -13.29 8.43
CA ASP A 407 -6.04 -12.86 9.00
C ASP A 407 -5.53 -13.82 10.10
N SER A 408 -4.30 -13.60 10.55
CA SER A 408 -3.67 -14.37 11.63
C SER A 408 -4.40 -14.33 12.96
N ASP A 409 -5.18 -13.29 13.23
CA ASP A 409 -5.96 -13.13 14.46
C ASP A 409 -7.36 -13.78 14.36
N GLY A 410 -7.66 -14.42 13.23
CA GLY A 410 -8.95 -15.02 12.92
C GLY A 410 -10.01 -14.00 12.52
N GLY A 411 -9.62 -12.76 12.20
CA GLY A 411 -10.47 -11.78 11.55
C GLY A 411 -10.72 -12.18 10.10
N THR A 412 -11.96 -12.12 9.63
CA THR A 412 -12.32 -12.47 8.25
C THR A 412 -12.87 -11.25 7.50
N THR A 413 -12.30 -10.91 6.36
CA THR A 413 -12.85 -9.95 5.40
C THR A 413 -13.46 -10.69 4.21
N ARG A 414 -14.77 -10.54 4.03
CA ARG A 414 -15.49 -11.09 2.89
C ARG A 414 -15.57 -10.05 1.78
N PHE A 415 -15.21 -10.44 0.56
CA PHE A 415 -15.30 -9.63 -0.64
C PHE A 415 -16.37 -10.19 -1.56
N VAL A 416 -17.19 -9.32 -2.17
CA VAL A 416 -18.23 -9.68 -3.15
C VAL A 416 -17.95 -8.86 -4.41
N ASN A 417 -17.86 -9.53 -5.56
CA ASN A 417 -17.52 -8.91 -6.85
C ASN A 417 -16.22 -8.10 -6.76
N GLY A 418 -15.25 -8.64 -6.01
CA GLY A 418 -13.95 -8.02 -5.75
C GLY A 418 -13.93 -6.87 -4.74
N ARG A 419 -15.08 -6.43 -4.19
CA ARG A 419 -15.16 -5.33 -3.21
C ARG A 419 -15.36 -5.86 -1.80
N ALA A 420 -14.76 -5.24 -0.80
CA ALA A 420 -14.97 -5.65 0.59
C ALA A 420 -16.45 -5.46 0.94
N ALA A 421 -17.13 -6.49 1.43
CA ALA A 421 -18.55 -6.44 1.76
C ALA A 421 -18.77 -6.52 3.28
N ARG A 422 -17.93 -7.27 4.00
CA ARG A 422 -18.05 -7.46 5.44
C ARG A 422 -16.70 -7.78 6.07
N PHE A 423 -16.46 -7.24 7.26
CA PHE A 423 -15.38 -7.63 8.14
C PHE A 423 -15.95 -8.22 9.44
N THR A 424 -15.34 -9.31 9.90
CA THR A 424 -15.73 -10.03 11.11
C THR A 424 -14.48 -10.21 11.95
N ALA A 425 -14.44 -9.70 13.18
CA ALA A 425 -13.34 -9.91 14.11
C ALA A 425 -13.70 -11.06 15.07
N LYS A 426 -12.90 -12.13 15.10
CA LYS A 426 -13.10 -13.27 16.02
C LYS A 426 -14.51 -13.87 15.97
N GLY A 427 -15.07 -13.98 14.76
CA GLY A 427 -16.42 -14.52 14.52
C GLY A 427 -17.58 -13.54 14.78
N ALA A 428 -17.33 -12.36 15.33
CA ALA A 428 -18.34 -11.30 15.47
C ALA A 428 -18.26 -10.29 14.31
N ARG A 429 -19.40 -9.85 13.78
CA ARG A 429 -19.43 -8.79 12.76
C ARG A 429 -18.76 -7.55 13.33
N ALA A 430 -17.78 -7.01 12.63
CA ALA A 430 -17.07 -5.78 13.01
C ALA A 430 -17.43 -4.61 12.08
N ALA A 431 -17.59 -4.88 10.77
CA ALA A 431 -18.04 -3.87 9.82
C ALA A 431 -18.78 -4.48 8.62
N GLN A 432 -19.62 -3.69 7.96
CA GLN A 432 -20.27 -4.00 6.69
C GLN A 432 -20.20 -2.79 5.76
N TYR A 433 -19.97 -3.05 4.48
CA TYR A 433 -19.68 -2.02 3.48
C TYR A 433 -20.67 -2.15 2.33
N THR A 434 -21.20 -1.02 1.86
CA THR A 434 -22.10 -0.96 0.69
C THR A 434 -21.53 -0.02 -0.35
N PHE A 435 -21.57 -0.45 -1.61
CA PHE A 435 -21.06 0.30 -2.75
C PHE A 435 -22.17 0.62 -3.74
N ASP A 436 -22.04 1.75 -4.43
CA ASP A 436 -22.94 2.08 -5.54
C ASP A 436 -22.55 1.40 -6.86
N ALA A 437 -23.34 1.65 -7.90
CA ALA A 437 -23.09 1.15 -9.25
C ALA A 437 -21.78 1.66 -9.87
N ALA A 438 -21.31 2.84 -9.46
CA ALA A 438 -20.04 3.42 -9.90
C ALA A 438 -18.83 2.84 -9.13
N GLY A 439 -19.06 2.07 -8.06
CA GLY A 439 -18.01 1.47 -7.25
C GLY A 439 -17.46 2.31 -6.12
N ARG A 440 -18.20 3.33 -5.72
CA ARG A 440 -17.87 4.17 -4.56
C ARG A 440 -18.51 3.59 -3.30
N LEU A 441 -17.82 3.69 -2.17
CA LEU A 441 -18.36 3.28 -0.87
C LEU A 441 -19.42 4.29 -0.43
N VAL A 442 -20.68 3.86 -0.31
CA VAL A 442 -21.79 4.75 0.07
C VAL A 442 -22.28 4.54 1.51
N SER A 443 -21.89 3.44 2.15
CA SER A 443 -22.28 3.17 3.53
C SER A 443 -21.32 2.23 4.24
N LEU A 444 -21.06 2.51 5.51
CA LEU A 444 -20.31 1.71 6.46
C LEU A 444 -21.16 1.47 7.71
N ALA A 445 -21.48 0.22 8.02
CA ALA A 445 -22.15 -0.16 9.27
C ALA A 445 -21.16 -0.85 10.21
N ASN A 446 -21.22 -0.56 11.51
CA ASN A 446 -20.39 -1.21 12.51
C ASN A 446 -21.05 -2.49 13.09
N GLU A 447 -20.48 -3.04 14.17
CA GLU A 447 -20.94 -4.26 14.84
C GLU A 447 -22.38 -4.18 15.38
N ILE A 448 -22.85 -2.98 15.73
CA ILE A 448 -24.19 -2.71 16.29
C ILE A 448 -25.14 -2.01 15.30
N ASP A 449 -24.91 -2.18 13.99
CA ASP A 449 -25.73 -1.61 12.91
C ASP A 449 -25.83 -0.08 12.91
N ARG A 450 -24.86 0.62 13.53
CA ARG A 450 -24.72 2.06 13.36
C ARG A 450 -24.10 2.35 12.01
N VAL A 451 -24.84 3.08 11.18
CA VAL A 451 -24.48 3.35 9.78
C VAL A 451 -23.93 4.76 9.62
N ILE A 452 -22.76 4.88 9.01
CA ILE A 452 -22.26 6.11 8.40
C ILE A 452 -22.57 6.01 6.90
N SER A 453 -23.23 7.02 6.34
CA SER A 453 -23.52 7.11 4.90
C SER A 453 -22.64 8.18 4.25
N LEU A 454 -22.14 7.90 3.05
CA LEU A 454 -21.28 8.80 2.27
C LEU A 454 -22.07 9.31 1.07
N ARG A 455 -22.11 10.64 0.91
CA ARG A 455 -22.81 11.32 -0.19
C ARG A 455 -21.82 11.84 -1.21
N TYR A 456 -22.11 11.64 -2.50
CA TYR A 456 -21.24 12.07 -3.59
C TYR A 456 -21.95 12.97 -4.59
N ALA A 457 -21.22 13.94 -5.13
CA ALA A 457 -21.69 14.81 -6.21
C ALA A 457 -22.17 14.02 -7.43
N GLY A 458 -23.25 14.51 -8.03
CA GLY A 458 -23.98 13.82 -9.10
C GLY A 458 -25.05 12.84 -8.60
N SER A 459 -25.24 12.72 -7.28
CA SER A 459 -26.47 12.22 -6.67
C SER A 459 -27.31 13.41 -6.17
N ASP A 460 -28.63 13.26 -6.08
CA ASP A 460 -29.59 14.34 -5.74
C ASP A 460 -29.45 14.90 -4.30
N THR A 461 -28.39 14.56 -3.57
CA THR A 461 -28.28 14.71 -2.11
C THR A 461 -27.17 15.66 -1.63
N CYS A 462 -26.49 16.41 -2.51
CA CYS A 462 -25.42 17.33 -2.10
C CYS A 462 -25.94 18.74 -1.84
N ALA A 463 -25.69 19.26 -0.64
CA ALA A 463 -26.12 20.60 -0.19
C ALA A 463 -25.47 21.77 -0.95
N SER A 464 -24.41 21.50 -1.72
CA SER A 464 -23.55 22.48 -2.38
C SER A 464 -24.24 23.46 -3.33
N ALA A 465 -25.48 23.21 -3.76
CA ALA A 465 -26.25 24.22 -4.48
C ALA A 465 -26.49 25.47 -3.62
N GLY A 466 -26.67 25.30 -2.30
CA GLY A 466 -26.95 26.37 -1.36
C GLY A 466 -25.73 27.20 -0.93
N TRP A 467 -24.50 26.76 -1.21
CA TRP A 467 -23.30 27.47 -0.74
C TRP A 467 -22.69 28.41 -1.79
N THR A 468 -23.27 28.43 -2.98
CA THR A 468 -22.80 29.26 -4.09
C THR A 468 -22.91 30.76 -3.80
N GLU A 469 -23.90 31.16 -2.99
CA GLU A 469 -24.05 32.54 -2.52
C GLU A 469 -22.91 33.01 -1.58
N TYR A 470 -22.16 32.07 -0.98
CA TYR A 470 -21.02 32.35 -0.10
C TYR A 470 -19.67 32.16 -0.79
N GLY A 471 -19.63 32.03 -2.12
CA GLY A 471 -18.40 31.90 -2.89
C GLY A 471 -17.83 30.49 -3.00
N PHE A 472 -18.56 29.46 -2.53
CA PHE A 472 -18.24 28.07 -2.83
C PHE A 472 -18.72 27.68 -4.23
N VAL A 473 -18.13 26.62 -4.79
CA VAL A 473 -18.56 26.02 -6.06
C VAL A 473 -19.16 24.64 -5.83
N ALA A 474 -19.93 24.16 -6.81
CA ALA A 474 -20.43 22.80 -6.76
C ALA A 474 -19.27 21.78 -6.76
N PRO A 475 -19.36 20.70 -5.96
CA PRO A 475 -18.40 19.62 -5.98
C PRO A 475 -18.42 18.97 -7.37
N PRO A 476 -17.25 18.65 -7.96
CA PRO A 476 -17.19 17.93 -9.22
C PRO A 476 -17.89 16.57 -9.11
N THR A 477 -18.59 16.15 -10.17
CA THR A 477 -19.24 14.84 -10.25
C THR A 477 -18.29 13.73 -9.79
N GLY A 478 -18.74 12.89 -8.86
CA GLY A 478 -17.92 11.81 -8.32
C GLY A 478 -17.26 12.12 -6.98
N MET A 479 -17.09 13.39 -6.59
CA MET A 479 -16.43 13.77 -5.33
C MET A 479 -17.36 13.66 -4.11
N LEU A 480 -16.77 13.39 -2.94
CA LEU A 480 -17.49 13.30 -1.67
C LEU A 480 -18.01 14.68 -1.26
N CYS A 481 -19.31 14.83 -1.02
CA CYS A 481 -19.92 16.11 -0.64
C CYS A 481 -20.44 16.12 0.80
N GLY A 482 -20.55 14.96 1.45
CA GLY A 482 -20.97 14.88 2.84
C GLY A 482 -20.94 13.47 3.42
N LEU A 483 -21.08 13.40 4.74
CA LEU A 483 -21.19 12.18 5.53
C LEU A 483 -22.37 12.33 6.49
N ASP A 484 -23.21 11.32 6.59
CA ASP A 484 -24.33 11.30 7.53
C ASP A 484 -24.04 10.24 8.61
N TYR A 485 -24.15 10.65 9.87
CA TYR A 485 -23.83 9.83 11.04
C TYR A 485 -25.07 9.12 11.58
N PRO A 486 -24.89 8.03 12.36
CA PRO A 486 -26.01 7.25 12.91
C PRO A 486 -26.95 8.04 13.84
N ASP A 487 -26.50 9.16 14.39
CA ASP A 487 -27.28 10.05 15.25
C ASP A 487 -28.06 11.12 14.46
N GLY A 488 -28.01 11.08 13.13
CA GLY A 488 -28.67 12.03 12.23
C GLY A 488 -27.89 13.31 12.00
N SER A 489 -26.73 13.50 12.65
CA SER A 489 -25.84 14.59 12.34
C SER A 489 -25.10 14.36 11.02
N SER A 490 -24.54 15.42 10.42
CA SER A 490 -23.82 15.30 9.16
C SER A 490 -22.58 16.17 9.11
N THR A 491 -21.54 15.67 8.44
CA THR A 491 -20.42 16.48 7.95
C THR A 491 -20.71 16.88 6.50
N GLU A 492 -20.49 18.14 6.14
CA GLU A 492 -20.67 18.68 4.79
C GLU A 492 -19.36 19.22 4.24
N ILE A 493 -19.11 19.04 2.94
CA ILE A 493 -17.83 19.37 2.30
C ILE A 493 -18.04 20.42 1.21
N GLY A 494 -17.35 21.55 1.37
CA GLY A 494 -17.42 22.71 0.50
C GLY A 494 -16.22 22.80 -0.41
N TYR A 495 -16.44 23.31 -1.61
CA TYR A 495 -15.42 23.37 -2.65
C TYR A 495 -15.22 24.80 -3.14
N VAL A 496 -14.02 25.10 -3.64
CA VAL A 496 -13.71 26.33 -4.40
C VAL A 496 -12.98 25.97 -5.68
N THR A 497 -13.05 26.85 -6.67
CA THR A 497 -12.15 26.77 -7.83
C THR A 497 -10.79 27.32 -7.45
N ALA A 498 -9.75 26.48 -7.52
CA ALA A 498 -8.36 26.91 -7.33
C ALA A 498 -7.46 26.25 -8.38
N GLY A 499 -6.66 27.07 -9.07
CA GLY A 499 -5.99 26.63 -10.29
C GLY A 499 -7.00 26.22 -11.36
N SER A 500 -6.86 25.01 -11.89
CA SER A 500 -7.73 24.45 -12.95
C SER A 500 -8.77 23.44 -12.45
N SER A 501 -8.92 23.26 -11.14
CA SER A 501 -9.79 22.22 -10.56
C SER A 501 -10.50 22.71 -9.31
N ALA A 502 -11.59 22.03 -8.92
CA ALA A 502 -12.22 22.28 -7.64
C ALA A 502 -11.39 21.65 -6.52
N GLN A 503 -11.24 22.36 -5.40
CA GLN A 503 -10.51 21.94 -4.21
C GLN A 503 -11.40 22.05 -2.98
N ILE A 504 -11.17 21.21 -1.97
CA ILE A 504 -11.91 21.28 -0.69
C ILE A 504 -11.53 22.58 0.01
N ALA A 505 -12.52 23.41 0.35
CA ALA A 505 -12.37 24.69 1.03
C ALA A 505 -12.99 24.72 2.42
N LEU A 506 -13.92 23.81 2.71
CA LEU A 506 -14.59 23.71 4.00
C LEU A 506 -14.90 22.25 4.30
N ILE A 507 -14.63 21.82 5.54
CA ILE A 507 -15.19 20.61 6.13
C ILE A 507 -16.00 21.08 7.34
N LYS A 508 -17.32 21.05 7.21
CA LYS A 508 -18.28 21.43 8.23
C LYS A 508 -18.69 20.18 8.99
N ASP A 509 -18.24 20.04 10.22
CA ASP A 509 -18.63 18.98 11.13
C ASP A 509 -20.00 19.27 11.79
N PRO A 510 -20.64 18.25 12.38
CA PRO A 510 -21.82 18.43 13.20
C PRO A 510 -21.71 19.58 14.22
N GLY A 511 -22.76 20.40 14.32
CA GLY A 511 -22.83 21.47 15.31
C GLY A 511 -22.30 22.84 14.84
N GLU A 512 -22.26 23.09 13.52
CA GLU A 512 -21.78 24.37 12.95
C GLU A 512 -20.32 24.67 13.30
N VAL A 513 -19.49 23.63 13.32
CA VAL A 513 -18.05 23.71 13.59
C VAL A 513 -17.33 23.22 12.35
N GLY A 514 -16.28 23.90 11.87
CA GLY A 514 -15.63 23.42 10.64
C GLY A 514 -14.26 23.98 10.35
N SER A 515 -13.43 23.19 9.67
CA SER A 515 -12.10 23.62 9.20
C SER A 515 -12.19 24.20 7.80
N SER A 516 -11.55 25.34 7.56
CA SER A 516 -11.50 25.94 6.22
C SER A 516 -10.09 25.88 5.64
N TYR A 517 -10.01 25.83 4.31
CA TYR A 517 -8.77 25.68 3.55
C TYR A 517 -8.73 26.73 2.43
N GLY A 518 -7.61 27.42 2.34
CA GLY A 518 -7.32 28.40 1.31
C GLY A 518 -6.30 27.84 0.33
N TRP A 519 -6.47 28.19 -0.94
CA TRP A 519 -5.63 27.71 -2.02
C TRP A 519 -5.01 28.90 -2.75
N ASP A 520 -3.82 28.75 -3.32
CA ASP A 520 -3.26 29.77 -4.22
C ASP A 520 -3.78 29.60 -5.66
N ALA A 521 -3.40 30.53 -6.55
CA ALA A 521 -3.79 30.51 -7.96
C ALA A 521 -3.30 29.26 -8.72
N LEU A 522 -2.38 28.50 -8.12
CA LEU A 522 -1.78 27.30 -8.67
C LEU A 522 -2.39 26.01 -8.09
N GLY A 523 -3.39 26.14 -7.20
CA GLY A 523 -4.07 25.00 -6.57
C GLY A 523 -3.28 24.34 -5.45
N ARG A 524 -2.32 25.04 -4.83
CA ARG A 524 -1.60 24.58 -3.63
C ARG A 524 -2.25 25.12 -2.36
N LEU A 525 -2.17 24.39 -1.26
CA LEU A 525 -2.70 24.81 0.03
C LEU A 525 -1.93 26.05 0.54
N SER A 526 -2.57 27.21 0.58
CA SER A 526 -1.94 28.47 0.99
C SER A 526 -2.40 28.93 2.37
N ALA A 527 -3.50 28.39 2.89
CA ALA A 527 -3.96 28.72 4.23
C ALA A 527 -4.85 27.64 4.85
N THR A 528 -4.90 27.61 6.17
CA THR A 528 -5.87 26.83 6.95
C THR A 528 -6.49 27.67 8.06
N ARG A 529 -7.76 27.42 8.36
CA ARG A 529 -8.49 28.00 9.49
C ARG A 529 -8.98 26.87 10.37
N SER A 530 -8.66 26.95 11.66
CA SER A 530 -9.08 25.95 12.65
C SER A 530 -10.59 26.01 12.89
N PRO A 531 -11.20 24.93 13.41
CA PRO A 531 -12.63 24.92 13.75
C PRO A 531 -13.08 26.05 14.66
N LEU A 532 -12.25 26.39 15.67
CA LEU A 532 -12.53 27.49 16.59
C LEU A 532 -12.50 28.84 15.87
N ALA A 533 -11.49 29.08 15.03
CA ALA A 533 -11.35 30.33 14.29
C ALA A 533 -12.46 30.49 13.23
N THR A 534 -12.89 29.42 12.57
CA THR A 534 -14.02 29.46 11.62
C THR A 534 -15.33 29.79 12.33
N SER A 535 -15.59 29.17 13.48
CA SER A 535 -16.79 29.45 14.28
C SER A 535 -16.78 30.89 14.80
N ALA A 536 -15.63 31.37 15.25
CA ALA A 536 -15.46 32.77 15.66
C ALA A 536 -15.65 33.74 14.48
N ALA A 537 -15.17 33.39 13.28
CA ALA A 537 -15.31 34.20 12.08
C ALA A 537 -16.77 34.37 11.62
N ALA A 538 -17.63 33.40 11.92
CA ALA A 538 -19.07 33.52 11.66
C ALA A 538 -19.71 34.59 12.56
N ALA A 539 -19.27 34.69 13.81
CA ALA A 539 -19.76 35.68 14.77
C ALA A 539 -19.07 37.05 14.66
N ASP A 540 -17.81 37.08 14.24
CA ASP A 540 -16.96 38.27 14.15
C ASP A 540 -16.07 38.20 12.89
N VAL A 541 -16.37 39.04 11.91
CA VAL A 541 -15.63 39.08 10.63
C VAL A 541 -14.13 39.31 10.82
N THR A 542 -13.69 39.94 11.91
CA THR A 542 -12.25 40.15 12.17
C THR A 542 -11.52 38.84 12.48
N ALA A 543 -12.23 37.82 12.99
CA ALA A 543 -11.70 36.48 13.18
C ALA A 543 -11.51 35.71 11.87
N ALA A 544 -12.03 36.20 10.74
CA ALA A 544 -11.75 35.61 9.43
C ALA A 544 -10.26 35.66 9.07
N ASP A 545 -9.50 36.64 9.58
CA ASP A 545 -8.06 36.75 9.31
C ASP A 545 -7.17 35.84 10.19
N VAL A 546 -7.78 35.14 11.15
CA VAL A 546 -7.11 34.19 12.04
C VAL A 546 -6.87 32.87 11.30
N VAL A 547 -5.87 32.87 10.42
CA VAL A 547 -5.52 31.73 9.56
C VAL A 547 -4.02 31.45 9.63
N THR A 548 -3.66 30.17 9.60
CA THR A 548 -2.30 29.74 9.32
C THR A 548 -2.06 29.89 7.83
N ARG A 549 -0.96 30.52 7.41
CA ARG A 549 -0.61 30.75 6.01
C ARG A 549 0.63 29.94 5.62
N LEU A 550 0.65 29.49 4.39
CA LEU A 550 1.78 28.77 3.80
C LEU A 550 2.27 29.56 2.59
N HIS A 551 3.57 29.82 2.53
CA HIS A 551 4.24 30.39 1.37
C HIS A 551 5.23 29.40 0.77
N TYR A 552 5.34 29.45 -0.54
CA TYR A 552 6.12 28.52 -1.33
C TYR A 552 7.33 29.23 -1.98
N ASP A 553 8.48 28.56 -2.06
CA ASP A 553 9.63 29.06 -2.82
C ASP A 553 9.41 28.98 -4.34
N GLY A 554 10.38 29.46 -5.14
CA GLY A 554 10.36 29.42 -6.61
C GLY A 554 10.15 28.02 -7.21
N THR A 555 10.57 26.98 -6.47
CA THR A 555 10.43 25.56 -6.84
C THR A 555 9.12 24.94 -6.35
N GLY A 556 8.35 25.69 -5.57
CA GLY A 556 7.05 25.34 -5.03
C GLY A 556 7.10 24.56 -3.71
N ARG A 557 8.23 24.44 -3.02
CA ARG A 557 8.32 23.84 -1.68
C ARG A 557 7.84 24.83 -0.63
N VAL A 558 7.26 24.37 0.49
CA VAL A 558 6.84 25.26 1.58
C VAL A 558 8.08 25.91 2.19
N ALA A 559 8.29 27.18 1.90
CA ALA A 559 9.43 27.98 2.36
C ALA A 559 9.09 28.77 3.62
N GLU A 560 7.79 28.94 3.91
CA GLU A 560 7.35 29.61 5.12
C GLU A 560 5.97 29.14 5.56
N VAL A 561 5.78 29.02 6.88
CA VAL A 561 4.50 28.83 7.55
C VAL A 561 4.32 29.95 8.56
N VAL A 562 3.25 30.73 8.45
CA VAL A 562 2.88 31.78 9.40
C VAL A 562 1.70 31.27 10.21
N ASP A 563 1.87 31.06 11.50
CA ASP A 563 0.82 30.58 12.39
C ASP A 563 -0.34 31.58 12.49
N ALA A 564 -1.54 31.05 12.72
CA ALA A 564 -2.69 31.88 13.06
C ALA A 564 -2.40 32.68 14.35
N PRO A 565 -2.68 33.99 14.39
CA PRO A 565 -2.52 34.76 15.63
C PRO A 565 -3.55 34.29 16.67
N ALA A 566 -3.22 34.40 17.96
CA ALA A 566 -4.15 34.01 19.03
C ALA A 566 -5.44 34.87 19.05
N THR A 567 -5.35 36.11 18.56
CA THR A 567 -6.47 37.05 18.40
C THR A 567 -6.35 37.78 17.06
N PRO A 568 -7.45 38.28 16.47
CA PRO A 568 -7.39 39.14 15.29
C PRO A 568 -6.37 40.28 15.45
N GLY A 569 -5.45 40.43 14.49
CA GLY A 569 -4.38 41.43 14.51
C GLY A 569 -3.25 41.19 15.53
N GLY A 570 -3.26 40.08 16.26
CA GLY A 570 -2.20 39.72 17.21
C GLY A 570 -0.89 39.30 16.53
N PRO A 571 0.20 39.15 17.30
CA PRO A 571 1.47 38.63 16.78
C PRO A 571 1.32 37.18 16.29
N THR A 572 2.09 36.83 15.26
CA THR A 572 2.12 35.50 14.64
C THR A 572 3.52 34.91 14.74
N ALA A 573 3.62 33.62 15.01
CA ALA A 573 4.87 32.90 14.79
C ALA A 573 5.08 32.65 13.29
N ARG A 574 6.31 32.80 12.81
CA ARG A 574 6.72 32.57 11.43
C ARG A 574 7.81 31.53 11.41
N HIS A 575 7.56 30.44 10.72
CA HIS A 575 8.51 29.35 10.47
C HIS A 575 9.04 29.49 9.05
N THR A 576 10.31 29.83 8.85
CA THR A 576 10.96 29.86 7.54
C THR A 576 11.79 28.59 7.31
N PHE A 577 11.76 28.08 6.10
CA PHE A 577 12.49 26.89 5.66
C PHE A 577 13.40 27.26 4.50
N ASP A 578 14.71 27.20 4.76
CA ASP A 578 15.73 27.34 3.74
C ASP A 578 16.15 25.94 3.28
N TYR A 579 15.91 25.66 2.00
CA TYR A 579 16.28 24.41 1.39
C TYR A 579 17.48 24.61 0.46
N PRO A 580 18.48 23.74 0.56
CA PRO A 580 19.64 23.81 -0.31
C PRO A 580 19.25 23.49 -1.76
N SER A 581 19.99 24.08 -2.70
CA SER A 581 20.02 23.60 -4.09
C SER A 581 20.81 22.30 -4.14
N ILE A 582 20.22 21.24 -4.69
CA ILE A 582 20.93 19.97 -4.89
C ILE A 582 21.56 19.98 -6.29
N SER A 583 22.89 19.92 -6.33
CA SER A 583 23.66 19.78 -7.56
C SER A 583 23.81 18.31 -7.97
N GLU A 584 24.31 18.08 -9.19
CA GLU A 584 24.68 16.73 -9.62
C GLU A 584 25.82 16.15 -8.78
N ASP A 585 26.79 17.00 -8.39
CA ASP A 585 27.93 16.59 -7.57
C ASP A 585 27.47 16.15 -6.17
N ASP A 586 26.49 16.84 -5.56
CA ASP A 586 25.90 16.42 -4.28
C ASP A 586 25.29 15.00 -4.35
N LEU A 587 24.59 14.70 -5.45
CA LEU A 587 23.99 13.38 -5.67
C LEU A 587 25.05 12.31 -5.89
N ARG A 588 26.12 12.64 -6.62
CA ARG A 588 27.25 11.73 -6.86
C ARG A 588 27.99 11.41 -5.57
N ASP A 589 28.28 12.42 -4.75
CA ASP A 589 28.93 12.26 -3.45
C ASP A 589 28.06 11.44 -2.49
N TRP A 590 26.74 11.67 -2.50
CA TRP A 590 25.79 10.88 -1.71
C TRP A 590 25.75 9.41 -2.12
N ASP A 591 25.60 9.11 -3.40
CA ASP A 591 25.60 7.73 -3.91
C ASP A 591 26.96 7.06 -3.68
N ALA A 592 28.07 7.81 -3.81
CA ALA A 592 29.41 7.32 -3.51
C ALA A 592 29.56 6.91 -2.04
N SER A 593 29.02 7.71 -1.12
CA SER A 593 29.10 7.51 0.33
C SER A 593 27.88 8.14 1.03
N PRO A 594 26.79 7.38 1.28
CA PRO A 594 25.55 7.90 1.85
C PRO A 594 25.71 8.11 3.36
N THR A 595 26.49 9.12 3.73
CA THR A 595 26.83 9.47 5.11
C THR A 595 26.27 10.84 5.45
N ALA A 596 26.05 11.13 6.73
CA ALA A 596 25.59 12.44 7.18
C ALA A 596 26.53 13.60 6.78
N ALA A 597 27.79 13.32 6.44
CA ALA A 597 28.74 14.32 5.92
C ALA A 597 28.40 14.78 4.49
N ASN A 598 27.72 13.93 3.72
CA ASN A 598 27.28 14.21 2.35
C ASN A 598 25.76 14.50 2.29
N ALA A 599 25.12 14.64 3.45
CA ALA A 599 23.72 15.05 3.53
C ALA A 599 23.57 16.52 3.19
N VAL A 600 22.41 16.91 2.68
CA VAL A 600 22.12 18.31 2.38
C VAL A 600 21.54 18.99 3.62
N THR A 601 22.01 20.20 3.90
CA THR A 601 21.60 20.94 5.08
C THR A 601 20.42 21.85 4.76
N ALA A 602 19.28 21.63 5.42
CA ALA A 602 18.16 22.58 5.43
C ALA A 602 18.08 23.29 6.80
N ARG A 603 17.52 24.51 6.83
CA ARG A 603 17.36 25.27 8.06
C ARG A 603 15.91 25.69 8.26
N GLY A 604 15.33 25.34 9.41
CA GLY A 604 14.04 25.84 9.87
C GLY A 604 14.25 26.92 10.92
N THR A 605 13.73 28.14 10.73
CA THR A 605 13.81 29.22 11.73
C THR A 605 12.42 29.59 12.19
N THR A 606 12.20 29.66 13.50
CA THR A 606 10.95 30.17 14.08
C THR A 606 11.19 31.55 14.66
N ASP A 607 10.47 32.54 14.16
CA ASP A 607 10.42 33.91 14.64
C ASP A 607 9.04 34.18 15.24
N ALA A 608 8.96 34.44 16.54
CA ALA A 608 7.71 34.77 17.23
C ALA A 608 7.53 36.29 17.44
N GLY A 609 8.18 37.11 16.60
CA GLY A 609 8.17 38.56 16.65
C GLY A 609 9.26 39.14 17.55
N ASP A 610 9.32 40.48 17.63
CA ASP A 610 10.41 41.28 18.22
C ASP A 610 10.82 40.91 19.66
N SER A 611 10.01 40.12 20.37
CA SER A 611 10.25 39.74 21.76
C SER A 611 10.87 38.35 21.94
N TYR A 612 11.01 37.54 20.89
CA TYR A 612 11.51 36.17 21.00
C TYR A 612 12.83 35.99 20.24
N VAL A 613 13.76 35.26 20.85
CA VAL A 613 15.01 34.87 20.17
C VAL A 613 14.64 33.87 19.06
N PRO A 614 15.03 34.13 17.80
CA PRO A 614 14.78 33.20 16.71
C PRO A 614 15.32 31.81 17.03
N MET A 615 14.45 30.81 16.98
CA MET A 615 14.83 29.41 17.20
C MET A 615 15.15 28.77 15.85
N SER A 616 16.43 28.50 15.59
CA SER A 616 16.88 27.81 14.37
C SER A 616 17.14 26.33 14.64
N THR A 617 16.48 25.46 13.87
CA THR A 617 16.76 24.03 13.79
C THR A 617 17.47 23.73 12.46
N VAL A 618 18.56 22.98 12.50
CA VAL A 618 19.31 22.56 11.30
C VAL A 618 18.98 21.11 11.02
N TYR A 619 18.58 20.79 9.80
CA TYR A 619 18.25 19.44 9.36
C TYR A 619 19.31 18.93 8.39
N GLN A 620 19.80 17.72 8.60
CA GLN A 620 20.56 16.96 7.61
C GLN A 620 19.60 16.03 6.87
N LEU A 621 19.50 16.21 5.57
CA LEU A 621 18.54 15.52 4.71
C LEU A 621 19.25 14.60 3.73
N ASP A 622 18.63 13.46 3.46
CA ASP A 622 18.99 12.64 2.31
C ASP A 622 18.63 13.41 1.02
N PRO A 623 19.58 13.73 0.12
CA PRO A 623 19.32 14.50 -1.11
C PRO A 623 18.36 13.81 -2.08
N VAL A 624 18.24 12.48 -2.00
CA VAL A 624 17.44 11.67 -2.92
C VAL A 624 16.02 11.55 -2.39
N THR A 625 15.88 11.18 -1.12
CA THR A 625 14.58 10.86 -0.52
C THR A 625 13.97 12.03 0.26
N TRP A 626 14.73 13.11 0.49
CA TRP A 626 14.39 14.22 1.38
C TRP A 626 14.05 13.80 2.82
N ARG A 627 14.44 12.58 3.21
CA ARG A 627 14.25 12.07 4.56
C ARG A 627 15.20 12.80 5.52
N VAL A 628 14.68 13.20 6.68
CA VAL A 628 15.50 13.73 7.77
C VAL A 628 16.39 12.63 8.34
N LEU A 629 17.70 12.80 8.20
CA LEU A 629 18.73 11.93 8.77
C LEU A 629 19.10 12.37 10.17
N SER A 630 19.23 13.69 10.38
CA SER A 630 19.35 14.28 11.70
C SER A 630 18.76 15.69 11.76
N SER A 631 18.48 16.15 12.98
CA SER A 631 18.05 17.51 13.27
C SER A 631 18.76 18.01 14.53
N THR A 632 19.36 19.19 14.46
CA THR A 632 20.00 19.87 15.59
C THR A 632 19.18 21.09 15.98
N ASP A 633 18.69 21.09 17.21
CA ASP A 633 17.90 22.20 17.75
C ASP A 633 18.77 23.41 18.18
N PRO A 634 18.18 24.55 18.57
CA PRO A 634 18.94 25.72 19.02
C PRO A 634 19.78 25.49 20.29
N ALA A 635 19.42 24.50 21.12
CA ALA A 635 20.18 24.12 22.31
C ALA A 635 21.41 23.25 21.97
N GLY A 636 21.55 22.83 20.70
CA GLY A 636 22.60 21.95 20.21
C GLY A 636 22.30 20.46 20.44
N LEU A 637 21.07 20.09 20.80
CA LEU A 637 20.63 18.71 20.88
C LEU A 637 20.41 18.20 19.45
N THR A 638 21.16 17.16 19.08
CA THR A 638 21.05 16.52 17.77
C THR A 638 20.27 15.22 17.90
N VAL A 639 19.18 15.09 17.17
CA VAL A 639 18.42 13.87 17.01
C VAL A 639 18.82 13.25 15.67
N SER A 640 19.28 12.01 15.66
CA SER A 640 19.64 11.28 14.44
C SER A 640 18.77 10.04 14.30
N ALA A 641 18.21 9.85 13.11
CA ALA A 641 17.64 8.59 12.71
C ALA A 641 18.78 7.71 12.18
N SER A 642 19.03 6.56 12.81
CA SER A 642 19.87 5.56 12.13
C SER A 642 19.12 5.04 10.90
N THR A 643 19.86 4.55 9.91
CA THR A 643 19.27 3.95 8.70
C THR A 643 18.49 2.66 8.99
N GLY A 644 18.58 2.10 10.20
CA GLY A 644 17.73 1.01 10.67
C GLY A 644 16.37 1.50 11.21
N PRO A 645 15.28 0.72 11.06
CA PRO A 645 13.92 1.12 11.44
C PRO A 645 13.70 1.26 12.96
N THR A 646 14.50 0.58 13.78
CA THR A 646 14.23 0.39 15.22
C THR A 646 15.15 1.19 16.14
N LEU A 647 16.16 1.87 15.59
CA LEU A 647 17.15 2.59 16.38
C LEU A 647 17.16 4.08 16.03
N ARG A 648 16.73 4.90 16.99
CA ARG A 648 16.98 6.35 16.98
C ARG A 648 18.03 6.65 18.04
N SER A 649 18.87 7.65 17.79
CA SER A 649 19.76 8.16 18.81
C SER A 649 19.62 9.68 18.93
N THR A 650 19.83 10.18 20.13
CA THR A 650 19.96 11.62 20.40
C THR A 650 21.33 11.86 21.01
N THR A 651 22.07 12.81 20.47
CA THR A 651 23.35 13.27 20.98
C THR A 651 23.17 14.69 21.51
N ASP A 652 23.35 14.89 22.81
CA ASP A 652 23.29 16.23 23.40
C ASP A 652 24.56 17.05 23.10
N LYS A 653 24.55 18.34 23.46
CA LYS A 653 25.69 19.25 23.26
C LYS A 653 26.97 18.80 24.00
N ALA A 654 26.84 17.98 25.04
CA ALA A 654 27.97 17.39 25.76
C ALA A 654 28.48 16.09 25.13
N GLY A 655 27.92 15.68 23.98
CA GLY A 655 28.27 14.46 23.27
C GLY A 655 27.65 13.20 23.87
N ARG A 656 26.69 13.31 24.81
CA ARG A 656 26.03 12.14 25.39
C ARG A 656 25.03 11.56 24.42
N VAL A 657 25.23 10.29 24.07
CA VAL A 657 24.36 9.55 23.16
C VAL A 657 23.32 8.78 23.98
N THR A 658 22.04 9.04 23.72
CA THR A 658 20.92 8.22 24.20
C THR A 658 20.34 7.47 23.01
N THR A 659 20.25 6.15 23.12
CA THR A 659 19.75 5.29 22.04
C THR A 659 18.39 4.74 22.44
N TYR A 660 17.41 4.86 21.55
CA TYR A 660 16.05 4.36 21.71
C TYR A 660 15.89 3.14 20.80
N GLY A 661 15.58 2.00 21.41
CA GLY A 661 15.08 0.82 20.71
C GLY A 661 13.56 0.84 20.78
N TYR A 662 12.90 0.70 19.63
CA TYR A 662 11.46 0.50 19.57
C TYR A 662 11.18 -1.00 19.41
N ASP A 663 10.17 -1.50 20.12
CA ASP A 663 9.55 -2.78 19.82
C ASP A 663 8.64 -2.63 18.59
N ASP A 664 8.45 -3.74 17.86
CA ASP A 664 7.60 -3.79 16.66
C ASP A 664 6.10 -3.88 17.03
N LEU A 665 5.61 -2.96 17.87
CA LEU A 665 4.22 -2.93 18.34
C LEU A 665 3.20 -2.56 17.25
#